data_AF-A0A7V9FHT9-F1
#
_entry.id   AF-A0A7V9FHT9-F1
#
_cell.length_a   1.000
_cell.length_b   1.000
_cell.length_c   1.000
_cell.angle_alpha   90.00
_cell.angle_beta   90.00
_cell.angle_gamma   90.00
#
_symmetry.space_group_name_H-M   'P 1'
#
loop_
_entity.id
_entity.type
_entity.pdbx_description
1 polymer ?
#
loop_
_entity_poly.entity_id
_entity_poly.type
_entity_poly.pdbx_seq_one_letter_code
_entity_poly.pdbx_strand_id
1 'polypeptide(L)'
;VSHEFRTPLTLMLGPLEDLLRRGDGVAHEELGLVHRNGLRLLRLVNTLLDFSRIEAGRVDAVYEPTDLAAYTADLASAFRSAAERAGLELVVDTPAIPEPVYVDREMWEKVVLNLLSNAFKHTFEGRVQVSLRPAGASVELEVRDTGVGIATEQLPHLFERFHRVPNARSRTHEGTGIGLALVRELVKLHGGEVRVWSAEGTGSAFTVAIPRGSRHLPSDRVGVGRNHASTALGATPFVAEMLRWLPDASHATLAEADAGGAELIETGGARILLADDNADMRDYVARLLRERGWTVQTVADGRAALEMARQHAPDLVLSDVMMPGLDGFALLRELRAGQNTSTVPVVLLSARAGEESRVEGMDAGADDYLVKPFSARELLARVGAQLTLARLRREHAEREQALRSQAEALQEQDQFLRLSLDLLCIMDLEGRFTRVNPAFRQVLGYTDAELLGRSFLDFVHADDRKSTASVLKRLRSGETLTDFEHRYRDKDGAYRMLAWNAVPAPDGLQVYATARDRTEAYHREVRLRESEARLQFAVEAAQLGFWDLDVGRHTAWRSLRHDQIFGYERLLPSWTYEMFLQHVVPEDREAVDQKFRQAMGEGTDWELECRITRADGQVRWIWVRGTHVRDATGATQRMVGGVRDITERKLAEEHLRQFERMDTVGRLAGGVAHEANNMMSVVLGSAEFILARHDIPSAVRVDAMQIREAAQRTASICAQLLAFSRRQITRRDSIDLNAVVAALEPILQRTLGERTTLNWQPEDRLAPVSADRGQIEQVLLNLVLNARDAMAGGGMLSVETANMTIDEAHAPSEPGGTVRPGPFVALRVSDTGNGMSPETLAHCFEPFYTSKGPGKGTGLGLSTVHGIVHQHDGFIRVASELGRGTAFTIFLPAATDPVSGAPVEARAPKTGRTGTILVAEDEESVRQIAARALTGAGYAVLEAADGEAALARLRERQGPVDLVLTDINMPVMDGRALAAHLAMERPDLRVILMSGDPRSVSDRDDAPGALYVQKPFSPTTLLEKVRELLERTPHEHRAR
;
A
#
# COMPACT_ATOMS: atom_id res chain seq x y z
N VAL A 1 -5.23 2.70 3.47
CA VAL A 1 -4.89 4.14 3.35
C VAL A 1 -4.95 4.69 1.92
N SER A 2 -3.97 4.49 1.01
CA SER A 2 -3.98 5.13 -0.33
C SER A 2 -5.27 4.87 -1.13
N HIS A 3 -5.69 3.61 -1.18
CA HIS A 3 -6.93 3.19 -1.85
C HIS A 3 -8.18 3.80 -1.23
N GLU A 4 -8.24 3.81 0.10
CA GLU A 4 -9.39 4.33 0.87
C GLU A 4 -9.60 5.83 0.66
N PHE A 5 -8.54 6.61 0.41
CA PHE A 5 -8.68 8.04 0.07
C PHE A 5 -8.95 8.29 -1.42
N ARG A 6 -8.34 7.52 -2.33
CA ARG A 6 -8.38 7.82 -3.78
C ARG A 6 -9.70 7.43 -4.44
N THR A 7 -10.35 6.36 -4.00
CA THR A 7 -11.64 5.93 -4.54
C THR A 7 -12.74 6.98 -4.30
N PRO A 8 -12.98 7.48 -3.07
CA PRO A 8 -13.97 8.54 -2.87
C PRO A 8 -13.57 9.85 -3.57
N LEU A 9 -12.28 10.18 -3.68
CA LEU A 9 -11.84 11.35 -4.45
C LEU A 9 -12.17 11.22 -5.95
N THR A 10 -12.05 10.02 -6.53
CA THR A 10 -12.43 9.77 -7.93
C THR A 10 -13.93 9.95 -8.12
N LEU A 11 -14.74 9.41 -7.20
CA LEU A 11 -16.20 9.54 -7.18
C LEU A 11 -16.68 10.98 -6.91
N MET A 12 -15.81 11.84 -6.38
CA MET A 12 -16.10 13.25 -6.16
C MET A 12 -15.68 14.11 -7.37
N LEU A 13 -14.45 13.97 -7.84
CA LEU A 13 -13.88 14.81 -8.89
C LEU A 13 -14.41 14.44 -10.29
N GLY A 14 -14.61 13.15 -10.56
CA GLY A 14 -15.05 12.67 -11.87
C GLY A 14 -16.42 13.22 -12.30
N PRO A 15 -17.49 13.00 -11.51
CA PRO A 15 -18.81 13.58 -11.83
C PRO A 15 -18.79 15.10 -11.91
N LEU A 16 -18.01 15.73 -11.03
CA LEU A 16 -17.92 17.18 -10.92
C LEU A 16 -17.26 17.87 -12.11
N GLU A 17 -16.17 17.32 -12.62
CA GLU A 17 -15.52 17.80 -13.85
C GLU A 17 -16.47 17.69 -15.06
N ASP A 18 -17.32 16.66 -15.07
CA ASP A 18 -18.31 16.47 -16.13
C ASP A 18 -19.45 17.49 -16.03
N LEU A 19 -19.96 17.75 -14.81
CA LEU A 19 -20.96 18.79 -14.54
C LEU A 19 -20.46 20.20 -14.92
N LEU A 20 -19.22 20.54 -14.53
CA LEU A 20 -18.61 21.82 -14.88
C LEU A 20 -18.45 22.01 -16.39
N ARG A 21 -18.25 20.92 -17.14
CA ARG A 21 -18.11 20.95 -18.60
C ARG A 21 -19.44 21.06 -19.34
N ARG A 22 -20.49 20.37 -18.85
CA ARG A 22 -21.84 20.42 -19.45
C ARG A 22 -22.44 21.83 -19.44
N GLY A 23 -22.02 22.67 -18.51
CA GLY A 23 -22.31 24.11 -18.54
C GLY A 23 -23.77 24.44 -18.19
N ASP A 24 -24.45 23.60 -17.41
CA ASP A 24 -25.90 23.71 -17.13
C ASP A 24 -26.34 24.97 -16.33
N GLY A 25 -25.43 25.91 -16.04
CA GLY A 25 -25.71 27.24 -15.47
C GLY A 25 -26.21 27.27 -14.02
N VAL A 26 -26.97 26.26 -13.60
CA VAL A 26 -27.49 26.11 -12.23
C VAL A 26 -26.38 25.57 -11.33
N ALA A 27 -26.04 26.32 -10.29
CA ALA A 27 -25.05 25.98 -9.27
C ALA A 27 -23.58 25.90 -9.72
N HIS A 28 -23.18 26.62 -10.77
CA HIS A 28 -21.79 26.67 -11.26
C HIS A 28 -20.78 27.13 -10.18
N GLU A 29 -21.19 28.07 -9.32
CA GLU A 29 -20.36 28.57 -8.22
C GLU A 29 -20.12 27.51 -7.15
N GLU A 30 -21.18 26.81 -6.71
CA GLU A 30 -21.09 25.70 -5.76
C GLU A 30 -20.26 24.54 -6.32
N LEU A 31 -20.47 24.16 -7.59
CA LEU A 31 -19.67 23.12 -8.25
C LEU A 31 -18.19 23.54 -8.35
N GLY A 32 -17.92 24.82 -8.64
CA GLY A 32 -16.56 25.37 -8.62
C GLY A 32 -15.91 25.27 -7.24
N LEU A 33 -16.65 25.54 -6.16
CA LEU A 33 -16.18 25.40 -4.77
C LEU A 33 -15.85 23.94 -4.40
N VAL A 34 -16.74 23.00 -4.74
CA VAL A 34 -16.50 21.56 -4.54
C VAL A 34 -15.23 21.13 -5.29
N HIS A 35 -15.04 21.61 -6.52
CA HIS A 35 -13.94 21.15 -7.38
C HIS A 35 -12.59 21.63 -6.85
N ARG A 36 -12.53 22.89 -6.42
CA ARG A 36 -11.32 23.44 -5.79
C ARG A 36 -10.93 22.67 -4.52
N ASN A 37 -11.90 22.39 -3.64
CA ASN A 37 -11.64 21.67 -2.39
C ASN A 37 -11.31 20.19 -2.62
N GLY A 38 -11.96 19.53 -3.58
CA GLY A 38 -11.61 18.16 -3.98
C GLY A 38 -10.18 18.03 -4.52
N LEU A 39 -9.74 18.98 -5.37
CA LEU A 39 -8.36 18.99 -5.88
C LEU A 39 -7.32 19.27 -4.78
N ARG A 40 -7.66 20.10 -3.79
CA ARG A 40 -6.79 20.31 -2.62
C ARG A 40 -6.66 19.06 -1.78
N LEU A 41 -7.78 18.40 -1.50
CA LEU A 41 -7.79 17.15 -0.74
C LEU A 41 -6.96 16.07 -1.44
N LEU A 42 -7.08 15.95 -2.77
CA LEU A 42 -6.24 15.06 -3.57
C LEU A 42 -4.75 15.36 -3.41
N ARG A 43 -4.34 16.64 -3.43
CA ARG A 43 -2.95 17.03 -3.25
C ARG A 43 -2.42 16.76 -1.86
N LEU A 44 -3.23 17.05 -0.83
CA LEU A 44 -2.89 16.72 0.55
C LEU A 44 -2.65 15.21 0.70
N VAL A 45 -3.58 14.40 0.18
CA VAL A 45 -3.46 12.93 0.18
C VAL A 45 -2.21 12.46 -0.58
N ASN A 46 -1.96 12.98 -1.78
CA ASN A 46 -0.78 12.58 -2.56
C ASN A 46 0.53 12.98 -1.87
N THR A 47 0.61 14.20 -1.33
CA THR A 47 1.81 14.68 -0.61
C THR A 47 2.05 13.83 0.65
N LEU A 48 1.00 13.45 1.36
CA LEU A 48 1.08 12.56 2.52
C LEU A 48 1.57 11.17 2.12
N LEU A 49 1.07 10.62 1.02
CA LEU A 49 1.47 9.30 0.53
C LEU A 49 2.94 9.31 0.07
N ASP A 50 3.37 10.35 -0.63
CA ASP A 50 4.78 10.54 -1.02
C ASP A 50 5.66 10.58 0.25
N PHE A 51 5.25 11.35 1.26
CA PHE A 51 5.97 11.44 2.52
C PHE A 51 6.01 10.11 3.29
N SER A 52 4.89 9.40 3.35
CA SER A 52 4.80 8.08 4.00
C SER A 52 5.69 7.04 3.32
N ARG A 53 5.84 7.10 1.99
CA ARG A 53 6.77 6.25 1.25
C ARG A 53 8.22 6.56 1.61
N ILE A 54 8.57 7.85 1.71
CA ILE A 54 9.93 8.30 2.09
C ILE A 54 10.28 7.81 3.50
N GLU A 55 9.44 8.04 4.51
CA GLU A 55 9.69 7.60 5.89
C GLU A 55 9.74 6.08 6.05
N ALA A 56 8.95 5.35 5.26
CA ALA A 56 8.97 3.89 5.26
C ALA A 56 10.25 3.30 4.63
N GLY A 57 11.14 4.14 4.07
CA GLY A 57 12.31 3.70 3.31
C GLY A 57 11.96 2.96 2.01
N ARG A 58 10.72 3.12 1.52
CA ARG A 58 10.17 2.43 0.35
C ARG A 58 10.25 3.28 -0.92
N VAL A 59 11.10 4.31 -0.93
CA VAL A 59 11.34 5.12 -2.12
C VAL A 59 12.54 4.55 -2.85
N ASP A 60 12.27 3.98 -4.01
CA ASP A 60 13.28 3.48 -4.93
C ASP A 60 13.69 4.64 -5.86
N ALA A 61 14.48 5.56 -5.31
CA ALA A 61 15.07 6.65 -6.07
C ALA A 61 15.95 6.08 -7.20
N VAL A 62 15.75 6.52 -8.43
CA VAL A 62 16.55 6.11 -9.58
C VAL A 62 17.31 7.32 -10.10
N TYR A 63 18.64 7.30 -9.94
CA TYR A 63 19.50 8.42 -10.29
C TYR A 63 20.05 8.27 -11.70
N GLU A 64 19.69 9.20 -12.59
CA GLU A 64 20.13 9.20 -13.98
C GLU A 64 20.90 10.48 -14.33
N PRO A 65 21.90 10.39 -15.22
CA PRO A 65 22.66 11.55 -15.69
C PRO A 65 21.72 12.50 -16.45
N THR A 66 21.48 13.67 -15.88
CA THR A 66 20.52 14.65 -16.42
C THR A 66 21.23 15.95 -16.75
N ASP A 67 20.90 16.54 -17.91
CA ASP A 67 21.18 17.96 -18.18
C ASP A 67 20.26 18.81 -17.30
N LEU A 68 20.74 19.05 -16.08
CA LEU A 68 19.94 19.67 -15.03
C LEU A 68 19.57 21.12 -15.37
N ALA A 69 20.41 21.81 -16.15
CA ALA A 69 20.16 23.17 -16.58
C ALA A 69 19.00 23.22 -17.58
N ALA A 70 19.05 22.40 -18.64
CA ALA A 70 17.97 22.31 -19.61
C ALA A 70 16.67 21.85 -18.95
N TYR A 71 16.72 20.81 -18.12
CA TYR A 71 15.52 20.27 -17.48
C TYR A 71 14.86 21.26 -16.51
N THR A 72 15.66 21.98 -15.71
CA THR A 72 15.13 23.02 -14.81
C THR A 72 14.54 24.20 -15.58
N ALA A 73 15.17 24.59 -16.70
CA ALA A 73 14.64 25.63 -17.58
C ALA A 73 13.26 25.26 -18.15
N ASP A 74 13.11 24.02 -18.61
CA ASP A 74 11.84 23.49 -19.14
C ASP A 74 10.75 23.53 -18.08
N LEU A 75 11.04 23.06 -16.86
CA LEU A 75 10.09 23.08 -15.74
C LEU A 75 9.68 24.50 -15.36
N ALA A 76 10.63 25.44 -15.29
CA ALA A 76 10.34 26.84 -14.99
C ALA A 76 9.53 27.51 -16.11
N SER A 77 9.77 27.13 -17.38
CA SER A 77 9.08 27.71 -18.54
C SER A 77 7.55 27.48 -18.50
N ALA A 78 7.10 26.40 -17.85
CA ALA A 78 5.67 26.10 -17.66
C ALA A 78 4.92 27.22 -16.90
N PHE A 79 5.62 28.00 -16.06
CA PHE A 79 5.02 29.09 -15.28
C PHE A 79 5.01 30.43 -16.01
N ARG A 80 5.66 30.55 -17.19
CA ARG A 80 5.83 31.83 -17.90
C ARG A 80 4.50 32.51 -18.21
N SER A 81 3.57 31.79 -18.84
CA SER A 81 2.24 32.32 -19.19
C SER A 81 1.44 32.73 -17.95
N ALA A 82 1.54 31.97 -16.87
CA ALA A 82 0.88 32.32 -15.62
C ALA A 82 1.50 33.55 -14.96
N ALA A 83 2.83 33.70 -14.99
CA ALA A 83 3.54 34.86 -14.46
C ALA A 83 3.16 36.16 -15.19
N GLU A 84 3.12 36.11 -16.53
CA GLU A 84 2.70 37.24 -17.37
C GLU A 84 1.27 37.67 -17.04
N ARG A 85 0.34 36.72 -16.92
CA ARG A 85 -1.05 37.01 -16.51
C ARG A 85 -1.15 37.53 -15.08
N ALA A 86 -0.19 37.20 -14.22
CA ALA A 86 -0.10 37.69 -12.84
C ALA A 86 0.55 39.06 -12.71
N GLY A 87 1.06 39.64 -13.80
CA GLY A 87 1.83 40.88 -13.77
C GLY A 87 3.21 40.72 -13.12
N LEU A 88 3.77 39.51 -13.11
CA LEU A 88 5.08 39.19 -12.53
C LEU A 88 6.11 38.89 -13.61
N GLU A 89 7.35 39.35 -13.40
CA GLU A 89 8.47 39.00 -14.28
C GLU A 89 9.08 37.66 -13.83
N LEU A 90 9.11 36.66 -14.72
CA LEU A 90 9.82 35.39 -14.49
C LEU A 90 11.16 35.38 -15.21
N VAL A 91 12.26 35.40 -14.45
CA VAL A 91 13.63 35.35 -14.95
C VAL A 91 14.20 33.95 -14.75
N VAL A 92 14.64 33.29 -15.82
CA VAL A 92 15.26 31.96 -15.76
C VAL A 92 16.70 32.08 -16.23
N ASP A 93 17.66 31.86 -15.32
CA ASP A 93 19.11 31.95 -15.53
C ASP A 93 19.80 30.62 -15.20
N THR A 94 19.72 29.67 -16.14
CA THR A 94 20.25 28.32 -16.00
C THR A 94 21.33 28.05 -17.04
N PRO A 95 22.56 28.59 -16.87
CA PRO A 95 23.67 28.32 -17.77
C PRO A 95 24.00 26.83 -17.86
N ALA A 96 24.51 26.40 -19.01
CA ALA A 96 24.88 25.01 -19.25
C ALA A 96 25.91 24.52 -18.22
N ILE A 97 25.66 23.34 -17.64
CA ILE A 97 26.54 22.71 -16.66
C ILE A 97 27.45 21.73 -17.42
N PRO A 98 28.80 21.81 -17.29
CA PRO A 98 29.73 21.03 -18.11
C PRO A 98 29.64 19.51 -17.95
N GLU A 99 29.07 19.02 -16.85
CA GLU A 99 28.97 17.61 -16.50
C GLU A 99 27.53 17.27 -16.11
N PRO A 100 27.00 16.11 -16.53
CA PRO A 100 25.66 15.68 -16.15
C PRO A 100 25.59 15.43 -14.63
N VAL A 101 24.50 15.91 -14.01
CA VAL A 101 24.22 15.70 -12.59
C VAL A 101 23.34 14.47 -12.46
N TYR A 102 23.67 13.58 -11.52
CA TYR A 102 22.87 12.39 -11.25
C TYR A 102 21.72 12.76 -10.32
N VAL A 103 20.52 12.81 -10.88
CA VAL A 103 19.29 13.12 -10.14
C VAL A 103 18.20 12.13 -10.48
N ASP A 104 17.28 11.93 -9.55
CA ASP A 104 15.97 11.38 -9.86
C ASP A 104 15.11 12.51 -10.43
N ARG A 105 14.65 12.34 -11.67
CA ARG A 105 13.94 13.41 -12.39
C ARG A 105 12.60 13.77 -11.75
N GLU A 106 11.84 12.79 -11.25
CA GLU A 106 10.54 13.04 -10.62
C GLU A 106 10.72 13.81 -9.31
N MET A 107 11.74 13.44 -8.52
CA MET A 107 12.05 14.16 -7.29
C MET A 107 12.56 15.57 -7.58
N TRP A 108 13.43 15.75 -8.57
CA TRP A 108 13.92 17.06 -8.97
C TRP A 108 12.79 17.97 -9.45
N GLU A 109 11.87 17.43 -10.25
CA GLU A 109 10.66 18.12 -10.67
C GLU A 109 9.84 18.60 -9.47
N LYS A 110 9.56 17.72 -8.50
CA LYS A 110 8.86 18.09 -7.26
C LYS A 110 9.59 19.20 -6.50
N VAL A 111 10.92 19.16 -6.44
CA VAL A 111 11.72 20.22 -5.78
C VAL A 111 11.51 21.58 -6.46
N VAL A 112 11.70 21.64 -7.78
CA VAL A 112 11.59 22.88 -8.56
C VAL A 112 10.16 23.44 -8.51
N LEU A 113 9.14 22.59 -8.74
CA LEU A 113 7.75 23.01 -8.78
C LEU A 113 7.24 23.53 -7.42
N ASN A 114 7.65 22.91 -6.30
CA ASN A 114 7.27 23.38 -4.96
C ASN A 114 7.88 24.75 -4.63
N LEU A 115 9.17 24.96 -4.94
CA LEU A 115 9.84 26.23 -4.70
C LEU A 115 9.26 27.36 -5.55
N LEU A 116 9.03 27.09 -6.84
CA LEU A 116 8.40 28.04 -7.75
C LEU A 116 6.97 28.41 -7.33
N SER A 117 6.14 27.41 -7.01
CA SER A 117 4.77 27.65 -6.55
C SER A 117 4.74 28.54 -5.29
N ASN A 118 5.64 28.30 -4.33
CA ASN A 118 5.77 29.15 -3.15
C ASN A 118 6.21 30.58 -3.50
N ALA A 119 7.21 30.75 -4.36
CA ALA A 119 7.68 32.07 -4.80
C ALA A 119 6.54 32.89 -5.44
N PHE A 120 5.75 32.28 -6.33
CA PHE A 120 4.61 32.92 -6.96
C PHE A 120 3.47 33.22 -5.99
N LYS A 121 3.20 32.31 -5.04
CA LYS A 121 2.15 32.49 -4.02
C LYS A 121 2.39 33.71 -3.13
N HIS A 122 3.65 34.01 -2.83
CA HIS A 122 4.05 35.08 -1.91
C HIS A 122 4.49 36.38 -2.60
N THR A 123 4.51 36.40 -3.94
CA THR A 123 4.86 37.58 -4.74
C THR A 123 3.62 38.18 -5.41
N PHE A 124 3.32 39.42 -5.07
CA PHE A 124 2.18 40.15 -5.63
C PHE A 124 2.59 41.01 -6.82
N GLU A 125 3.71 41.71 -6.67
CA GLU A 125 4.32 42.57 -7.69
C GLU A 125 5.83 42.31 -7.71
N GLY A 126 6.47 42.55 -8.85
CA GLY A 126 7.92 42.36 -9.01
C GLY A 126 8.26 41.09 -9.79
N ARG A 127 9.25 40.34 -9.31
CA ARG A 127 9.85 39.25 -10.09
C ARG A 127 10.14 37.99 -9.28
N VAL A 128 10.06 36.85 -9.96
CA VAL A 128 10.56 35.56 -9.50
C VAL A 128 11.73 35.17 -10.39
N GLN A 129 12.87 34.86 -9.78
CA GLN A 129 14.10 34.48 -10.46
C GLN A 129 14.46 33.04 -10.11
N VAL A 130 14.64 32.20 -11.13
CA VAL A 130 15.20 30.85 -11.00
C VAL A 130 16.60 30.88 -11.57
N SER A 131 17.60 30.46 -10.80
CA SER A 131 18.95 30.30 -11.30
C SER A 131 19.55 28.96 -10.92
N LEU A 132 20.35 28.38 -11.81
CA LEU A 132 21.04 27.11 -11.57
C LEU A 132 22.52 27.29 -11.95
N ARG A 133 23.43 27.19 -10.98
CA ARG A 133 24.86 27.49 -11.21
C ARG A 133 25.76 26.42 -10.58
N PRO A 134 26.91 26.12 -11.21
CA PRO A 134 27.93 25.29 -10.56
C PRO A 134 28.57 26.06 -9.39
N ALA A 135 28.66 25.42 -8.23
CA ALA A 135 29.22 25.99 -7.01
C ALA A 135 30.18 24.98 -6.35
N GLY A 136 31.49 25.13 -6.60
CA GLY A 136 32.48 24.19 -6.05
C GLY A 136 32.20 22.76 -6.49
N ALA A 137 32.00 21.82 -5.55
CA ALA A 137 31.70 20.42 -5.83
C ALA A 137 30.20 20.11 -6.04
N SER A 138 29.32 21.11 -5.96
CA SER A 138 27.87 20.98 -6.11
C SER A 138 27.33 21.84 -7.26
N VAL A 139 26.04 21.63 -7.56
CA VAL A 139 25.21 22.54 -8.36
C VAL A 139 24.17 23.15 -7.43
N GLU A 140 24.02 24.47 -7.51
CA GLU A 140 23.09 25.24 -6.70
C GLU A 140 21.92 25.76 -7.53
N LEU A 141 20.71 25.33 -7.19
CA LEU A 141 19.44 25.91 -7.64
C LEU A 141 19.03 27.00 -6.65
N GLU A 142 18.89 28.23 -7.09
CA GLU A 142 18.33 29.33 -6.32
C GLU A 142 16.99 29.76 -6.92
N VAL A 143 15.92 29.72 -6.11
CA VAL A 143 14.63 30.33 -6.43
C VAL A 143 14.46 31.55 -5.53
N ARG A 144 14.48 32.73 -6.14
CA ARG A 144 14.40 34.02 -5.46
C ARG A 144 13.12 34.76 -5.85
N ASP A 145 12.45 35.33 -4.87
CA ASP A 145 11.26 36.13 -5.04
C ASP A 145 11.43 37.52 -4.43
N THR A 146 10.68 38.50 -4.95
CA THR A 146 10.58 39.86 -4.38
C THR A 146 9.29 40.03 -3.59
N GLY A 147 8.79 38.95 -3.00
CA GLY A 147 7.52 38.92 -2.29
C GLY A 147 7.60 39.54 -0.89
N VAL A 148 6.66 39.12 -0.04
CA VAL A 148 6.51 39.68 1.31
C VAL A 148 7.68 39.39 2.26
N GLY A 149 8.52 38.41 1.93
CA GLY A 149 9.58 37.95 2.81
C GLY A 149 9.06 37.22 4.05
N ILE A 150 9.97 36.70 4.86
CA ILE A 150 9.70 35.86 6.02
C ILE A 150 10.43 36.45 7.23
N ALA A 151 9.73 36.57 8.35
CA ALA A 151 10.28 37.02 9.62
C ALA A 151 11.46 36.15 10.07
N THR A 152 12.52 36.75 10.62
CA THR A 152 13.70 36.01 11.10
C THR A 152 13.37 34.95 12.14
N GLU A 153 12.38 35.21 12.98
CA GLU A 153 11.88 34.29 14.01
C GLU A 153 11.25 33.01 13.43
N GLN A 154 10.79 33.07 12.17
CA GLN A 154 10.08 31.98 11.51
C GLN A 154 11.01 31.07 10.69
N LEU A 155 12.21 31.56 10.35
CA LEU A 155 13.19 30.82 9.53
C LEU A 155 13.55 29.43 10.08
N PRO A 156 13.76 29.22 11.41
CA PRO A 156 14.10 27.91 11.95
C PRO A 156 13.01 26.85 11.73
N HIS A 157 11.76 27.30 11.65
CA HIS A 157 10.57 26.43 11.61
C HIS A 157 10.04 26.18 10.19
N LEU A 158 10.60 26.83 9.15
CA LEU A 158 10.09 26.74 7.77
C LEU A 158 10.05 25.33 7.18
N PHE A 159 10.97 24.47 7.61
CA PHE A 159 11.06 23.08 7.15
C PHE A 159 10.43 22.10 8.15
N GLU A 160 9.77 22.60 9.19
CA GLU A 160 8.92 21.79 10.06
C GLU A 160 7.62 21.43 9.35
N ARG A 161 7.06 20.29 9.75
CA ARG A 161 5.86 19.73 9.11
C ARG A 161 4.63 20.48 9.59
N PHE A 162 3.73 20.84 8.67
CA PHE A 162 2.50 21.62 8.96
C PHE A 162 2.78 23.01 9.55
N HIS A 163 4.01 23.50 9.47
CA HIS A 163 4.33 24.84 9.93
C HIS A 163 3.89 25.86 8.89
N ARG A 164 3.23 26.92 9.36
CA ARG A 164 2.79 28.05 8.54
C ARG A 164 3.17 29.34 9.23
N VAL A 165 3.64 30.31 8.45
CA VAL A 165 3.96 31.64 8.96
C VAL A 165 2.66 32.38 9.30
N PRO A 166 2.40 32.73 10.57
CA PRO A 166 1.18 33.45 10.97
C PRO A 166 1.14 34.85 10.36
N ASN A 167 -0.04 35.33 9.96
CA ASN A 167 -0.28 36.70 9.48
C ASN A 167 0.56 37.15 8.25
N ALA A 168 1.19 36.22 7.53
CA ALA A 168 1.91 36.54 6.30
C ALA A 168 0.93 36.87 5.16
N ARG A 169 1.09 38.06 4.57
CA ARG A 169 0.31 38.48 3.39
C ARG A 169 0.61 37.51 2.23
N SER A 170 -0.41 36.80 1.76
CA SER A 170 -0.29 35.74 0.75
C SER A 170 -1.46 35.81 -0.22
N ARG A 171 -1.27 35.43 -1.50
CA ARG A 171 -2.35 35.42 -2.51
C ARG A 171 -3.51 34.51 -2.09
N THR A 172 -3.24 33.51 -1.25
CA THR A 172 -4.24 32.66 -0.59
C THR A 172 -3.79 32.26 0.82
N HIS A 173 -4.75 32.02 1.73
CA HIS A 173 -4.51 31.45 3.07
C HIS A 173 -4.33 29.93 3.03
N GLU A 174 -4.02 29.34 1.88
CA GLU A 174 -4.32 27.93 1.59
C GLU A 174 -3.02 27.17 1.26
N GLY A 175 -2.33 26.66 2.28
CA GLY A 175 -1.12 25.86 2.10
C GLY A 175 -0.96 24.86 3.23
N THR A 176 -0.57 23.63 2.90
CA THR A 176 -0.56 22.49 3.83
C THR A 176 0.62 22.50 4.82
N GLY A 177 1.60 23.38 4.62
CA GLY A 177 2.84 23.41 5.40
C GLY A 177 3.73 22.16 5.22
N ILE A 178 3.46 21.31 4.22
CA ILE A 178 4.24 20.08 3.97
C ILE A 178 5.28 20.28 2.84
N GLY A 179 5.01 21.16 1.88
CA GLY A 179 5.79 21.28 0.65
C GLY A 179 7.29 21.50 0.86
N LEU A 180 7.68 22.45 1.74
CA LEU A 180 9.10 22.70 2.04
C LEU A 180 9.76 21.56 2.81
N ALA A 181 9.03 20.90 3.71
CA ALA A 181 9.52 19.71 4.40
C ALA A 181 9.80 18.56 3.41
N LEU A 182 8.92 18.35 2.42
CA LEU A 182 9.12 17.40 1.33
C LEU A 182 10.36 17.76 0.50
N VAL A 183 10.52 19.04 0.12
CA VAL A 183 11.71 19.51 -0.60
C VAL A 183 12.99 19.14 0.15
N ARG A 184 13.03 19.38 1.48
CA ARG A 184 14.21 19.04 2.30
C ARG A 184 14.51 17.53 2.28
N GLU A 185 13.50 16.67 2.39
CA GLU A 185 13.72 15.22 2.38
C GLU A 185 14.12 14.69 0.99
N LEU A 186 13.51 15.20 -0.08
CA LEU A 186 13.91 14.84 -1.46
C LEU A 186 15.35 15.27 -1.75
N VAL A 187 15.75 16.46 -1.31
CA VAL A 187 17.14 16.96 -1.46
C VAL A 187 18.13 16.13 -0.64
N LYS A 188 17.77 15.72 0.58
CA LYS A 188 18.58 14.80 1.38
C LYS A 188 18.79 13.45 0.71
N LEU A 189 17.79 12.89 0.02
CA LEU A 189 17.94 11.64 -0.73
C LEU A 189 19.01 11.78 -1.84
N HIS A 190 19.10 12.96 -2.44
CA HIS A 190 20.17 13.32 -3.39
C HIS A 190 21.51 13.66 -2.73
N GLY A 191 21.67 13.47 -1.41
CA GLY A 191 22.87 13.85 -0.66
C GLY A 191 23.12 15.36 -0.60
N GLY A 192 22.10 16.18 -0.87
CA GLY A 192 22.18 17.63 -0.92
C GLY A 192 21.70 18.34 0.35
N GLU A 193 21.70 19.67 0.29
CA GLU A 193 21.19 20.55 1.36
C GLU A 193 20.29 21.67 0.83
N VAL A 194 19.41 22.18 1.69
CA VAL A 194 18.54 23.33 1.41
C VAL A 194 18.85 24.45 2.39
N ARG A 195 19.04 25.66 1.87
CA ARG A 195 19.27 26.89 2.63
C ARG A 195 18.22 27.92 2.25
N VAL A 196 17.93 28.84 3.17
CA VAL A 196 16.98 29.93 2.94
C VAL A 196 17.54 31.24 3.47
N TRP A 197 17.40 32.28 2.68
CA TRP A 197 17.56 33.66 3.10
C TRP A 197 16.24 34.40 2.88
N SER A 198 15.82 35.22 3.84
CA SER A 198 14.62 36.04 3.67
C SER A 198 14.66 37.26 4.58
N ALA A 199 14.02 38.33 4.13
CA ALA A 199 13.80 39.54 4.92
C ALA A 199 12.43 40.13 4.60
N GLU A 200 11.67 40.51 5.63
CA GLU A 200 10.34 41.10 5.46
C GLU A 200 10.36 42.33 4.54
N GLY A 201 9.39 42.38 3.63
CA GLY A 201 9.25 43.41 2.60
C GLY A 201 10.31 43.39 1.48
N THR A 202 11.29 42.48 1.55
CA THR A 202 12.37 42.37 0.55
C THR A 202 12.26 41.11 -0.31
N GLY A 203 11.61 40.06 0.21
CA GLY A 203 11.42 38.77 -0.47
C GLY A 203 12.29 37.66 0.11
N SER A 204 12.27 36.48 -0.52
CA SER A 204 13.01 35.28 -0.06
C SER A 204 13.88 34.69 -1.17
N ALA A 205 14.90 33.94 -0.77
CA ALA A 205 15.75 33.14 -1.65
C ALA A 205 15.94 31.74 -1.04
N PHE A 206 15.49 30.72 -1.76
CA PHE A 206 15.68 29.32 -1.40
C PHE A 206 16.76 28.72 -2.28
N THR A 207 17.82 28.19 -1.66
CA THR A 207 18.98 27.61 -2.34
C THR A 207 19.05 26.12 -2.06
N VAL A 208 19.00 25.30 -3.10
CA VAL A 208 19.17 23.84 -3.06
C VAL A 208 20.53 23.49 -3.66
N ALA A 209 21.39 22.81 -2.90
CA ALA A 209 22.71 22.38 -3.35
C ALA A 209 22.76 20.85 -3.49
N ILE A 210 23.05 20.34 -4.69
CA ILE A 210 23.23 18.89 -4.96
C ILE A 210 24.69 18.60 -5.34
N PRO A 211 25.35 17.57 -4.76
CA PRO A 211 26.72 17.23 -5.13
C PRO A 211 26.83 16.74 -6.58
N ARG A 212 27.95 17.05 -7.24
CA ARG A 212 28.25 16.57 -8.59
C ARG A 212 28.80 15.14 -8.58
N GLY A 213 28.58 14.41 -9.67
CA GLY A 213 28.97 13.00 -9.81
C GLY A 213 28.08 12.03 -9.04
N SER A 214 28.40 10.73 -9.05
CA SER A 214 27.56 9.67 -8.48
C SER A 214 28.10 9.02 -7.20
N ARG A 215 29.31 9.36 -6.74
CA ARG A 215 29.98 8.69 -5.61
C ARG A 215 29.26 8.81 -4.27
N HIS A 216 28.40 9.81 -4.11
CA HIS A 216 27.61 10.03 -2.90
C HIS A 216 26.27 9.26 -2.93
N LEU A 217 25.93 8.65 -4.06
CA LEU A 217 24.68 7.93 -4.29
C LEU A 217 24.90 6.41 -4.15
N PRO A 218 23.85 5.64 -3.78
CA PRO A 218 23.92 4.18 -3.75
C PRO A 218 24.22 3.62 -5.14
N SER A 219 25.26 2.78 -5.26
CA SER A 219 25.75 2.28 -6.55
C SER A 219 24.76 1.39 -7.31
N ASP A 220 23.83 0.76 -6.60
CA ASP A 220 22.74 -0.06 -7.11
C ASP A 220 21.60 0.77 -7.74
N ARG A 221 21.58 2.09 -7.50
CA ARG A 221 20.50 3.00 -7.92
C ARG A 221 20.91 4.00 -9.01
N VAL A 222 22.12 3.85 -9.56
CA VAL A 222 22.69 4.77 -10.57
C VAL A 222 22.71 4.08 -11.94
N GLY A 223 22.09 4.69 -12.95
CA GLY A 223 22.27 4.29 -14.35
C GLY A 223 21.21 3.36 -14.97
N VAL A 224 20.07 3.14 -14.31
CA VAL A 224 18.91 2.49 -14.92
C VAL A 224 18.05 3.56 -15.60
N GLY A 225 18.21 3.75 -16.92
CA GLY A 225 17.41 4.74 -17.65
C GLY A 225 15.96 4.29 -17.76
N ARG A 226 15.02 5.06 -17.20
CA ARG A 226 13.59 4.93 -17.51
C ARG A 226 13.27 5.81 -18.72
N ASN A 227 12.51 5.27 -19.67
CA ASN A 227 12.11 5.98 -20.87
C ASN A 227 10.96 6.94 -20.52
N HIS A 228 11.29 8.12 -19.97
CA HIS A 228 10.30 9.09 -19.50
C HIS A 228 9.55 9.78 -20.66
N ALA A 229 8.21 9.70 -20.67
CA ALA A 229 7.37 10.44 -21.61
C ALA A 229 7.07 11.87 -21.10
N SER A 230 7.56 12.87 -21.84
CA SER A 230 7.25 14.32 -21.83
C SER A 230 6.91 15.02 -20.49
N THR A 231 7.84 15.87 -20.05
CA THR A 231 7.86 16.78 -18.88
C THR A 231 6.71 17.80 -18.81
N ALA A 232 5.92 17.96 -19.86
CA ALA A 232 4.83 18.94 -19.91
C ALA A 232 3.59 18.56 -19.06
N LEU A 233 3.36 17.26 -18.79
CA LEU A 233 2.16 16.80 -18.08
C LEU A 233 2.23 17.04 -16.55
N GLY A 234 3.41 16.93 -15.94
CA GLY A 234 3.59 17.03 -14.48
C GLY A 234 3.52 18.45 -13.90
N ALA A 235 3.84 19.48 -14.68
CA ALA A 235 3.72 20.88 -14.26
C ALA A 235 2.28 21.43 -14.29
N THR A 236 1.37 20.80 -15.07
CA THR A 236 -0.02 21.24 -15.28
C THR A 236 -0.79 21.55 -13.99
N PRO A 237 -0.74 20.73 -12.92
CA PRO A 237 -1.49 20.98 -11.68
C PRO A 237 -1.01 22.23 -10.93
N PHE A 238 0.29 22.52 -10.96
CA PHE A 238 0.89 23.69 -10.30
C PHE A 238 0.59 24.98 -11.06
N VAL A 239 0.65 24.94 -12.40
CA VAL A 239 0.31 26.09 -13.26
C VAL A 239 -1.20 26.37 -13.19
N ALA A 240 -2.04 25.34 -13.24
CA ALA A 240 -3.48 25.49 -13.07
C ALA A 240 -3.86 26.07 -11.70
N GLU A 241 -3.07 25.80 -10.65
CA GLU A 241 -3.23 26.47 -9.37
C GLU A 241 -2.88 27.94 -9.41
N MET A 242 -1.74 28.26 -9.98
CA MET A 242 -1.30 29.65 -10.08
C MET A 242 -2.28 30.52 -10.85
N LEU A 243 -2.84 30.01 -11.96
CA LEU A 243 -3.85 30.71 -12.75
C LEU A 243 -5.16 30.96 -11.99
N ARG A 244 -5.44 30.20 -10.93
CA ARG A 244 -6.61 30.42 -10.06
C ARG A 244 -6.44 31.59 -9.10
N TRP A 245 -5.23 32.11 -8.90
CA TRP A 245 -4.96 33.24 -7.99
C TRP A 245 -5.11 34.62 -8.63
N LEU A 246 -5.65 34.67 -9.86
CA LEU A 246 -5.76 35.89 -10.65
C LEU A 246 -7.18 36.47 -10.60
N PRO A 247 -7.34 37.79 -10.34
CA PRO A 247 -8.65 38.43 -10.13
C PRO A 247 -9.57 38.42 -11.36
N ASP A 248 -9.04 38.20 -12.58
CA ASP A 248 -9.82 38.12 -13.83
C ASP A 248 -10.08 36.67 -14.32
N ALA A 249 -9.88 35.64 -13.49
CA ALA A 249 -10.16 34.26 -13.87
C ALA A 249 -11.66 33.87 -13.80
N SER A 250 -12.54 34.84 -13.57
CA SER A 250 -14.00 34.69 -13.69
C SER A 250 -14.36 34.61 -15.18
N HIS A 251 -14.52 33.38 -15.69
CA HIS A 251 -14.86 33.07 -17.08
C HIS A 251 -13.71 33.12 -18.11
N ALA A 252 -12.74 32.22 -17.99
CA ALA A 252 -11.91 31.82 -19.13
C ALA A 252 -11.82 30.28 -19.18
N THR A 253 -12.88 29.71 -19.75
CA THR A 253 -12.93 28.52 -20.61
C THR A 253 -11.82 27.46 -20.51
N LEU A 254 -12.22 26.26 -20.08
CA LEU A 254 -11.63 24.95 -20.39
C LEU A 254 -11.61 24.61 -21.91
N ALA A 255 -11.66 25.61 -22.80
CA ALA A 255 -11.96 25.43 -24.22
C ALA A 255 -10.75 25.61 -25.17
N GLU A 256 -9.54 25.90 -24.68
CA GLU A 256 -8.38 26.21 -25.57
C GLU A 256 -7.28 25.14 -25.61
N ALA A 257 -7.53 23.92 -25.10
CA ALA A 257 -6.68 22.75 -25.36
C ALA A 257 -7.30 21.82 -26.44
N ASP A 258 -8.18 22.37 -27.28
CA ASP A 258 -9.04 21.65 -28.21
C ASP A 258 -8.62 21.90 -29.67
N ALA A 259 -7.49 21.31 -30.08
CA ALA A 259 -7.07 21.28 -31.49
C ALA A 259 -6.22 20.04 -31.83
N GLY A 260 -6.53 18.90 -31.22
CA GLY A 260 -5.84 17.62 -31.45
C GLY A 260 -6.75 16.41 -31.35
N GLY A 261 -8.02 16.54 -31.74
CA GLY A 261 -8.94 15.43 -31.82
C GLY A 261 -8.57 14.53 -32.99
N ALA A 262 -7.83 13.45 -32.73
CA ALA A 262 -7.74 12.34 -33.65
C ALA A 262 -9.16 11.81 -33.87
N GLU A 263 -9.63 11.79 -35.12
CA GLU A 263 -10.87 11.13 -35.54
C GLU A 263 -10.81 9.66 -35.08
N LEU A 264 -11.48 9.34 -33.97
CA LEU A 264 -11.56 7.99 -33.42
C LEU A 264 -12.64 7.22 -34.19
N ILE A 265 -12.21 6.13 -34.80
CA ILE A 265 -13.01 5.15 -35.56
C ILE A 265 -14.22 4.68 -34.73
N GLU A 266 -15.39 4.53 -35.38
CA GLU A 266 -16.61 3.99 -34.77
C GLU A 266 -16.36 2.57 -34.19
N THR A 267 -16.23 2.47 -32.87
CA THR A 267 -16.16 1.19 -32.11
C THR A 267 -17.51 0.81 -31.49
N GLY A 268 -18.61 1.32 -32.07
CA GLY A 268 -19.97 1.07 -31.59
C GLY A 268 -20.26 -0.43 -31.50
N GLY A 269 -20.81 -0.88 -30.37
CA GLY A 269 -21.21 -2.27 -30.16
C GLY A 269 -20.17 -3.20 -29.51
N ALA A 270 -18.96 -2.73 -29.18
CA ALA A 270 -17.99 -3.51 -28.41
C ALA A 270 -18.54 -3.92 -27.03
N ARG A 271 -18.22 -5.14 -26.59
CA ARG A 271 -18.60 -5.68 -25.29
C ARG A 271 -17.48 -5.51 -24.27
N ILE A 272 -17.73 -4.70 -23.24
CA ILE A 272 -16.78 -4.43 -22.16
C ILE A 272 -17.24 -5.14 -20.90
N LEU A 273 -16.34 -5.92 -20.29
CA LEU A 273 -16.52 -6.49 -18.96
C LEU A 273 -15.85 -5.57 -17.94
N LEU A 274 -16.63 -4.99 -17.03
CA LEU A 274 -16.17 -4.13 -15.94
C LEU A 274 -16.21 -4.90 -14.61
N ALA A 275 -15.03 -5.08 -14.01
CA ALA A 275 -14.86 -5.64 -12.68
C ALA A 275 -14.31 -4.58 -11.72
N ASP A 276 -15.04 -4.23 -10.67
CA ASP A 276 -14.56 -3.36 -9.59
C ASP A 276 -15.37 -3.75 -8.34
N ASP A 277 -14.82 -3.75 -7.13
CA ASP A 277 -15.54 -4.23 -5.94
C ASP A 277 -16.42 -3.14 -5.30
N ASN A 278 -16.20 -1.88 -5.66
CA ASN A 278 -16.96 -0.72 -5.22
C ASN A 278 -18.17 -0.49 -6.14
N ALA A 279 -19.38 -0.59 -5.56
CA ALA A 279 -20.63 -0.43 -6.30
C ALA A 279 -20.76 0.94 -6.99
N ASP A 280 -20.41 2.02 -6.30
CA ASP A 280 -20.55 3.37 -6.85
C ASP A 280 -19.55 3.62 -7.98
N MET A 281 -18.33 3.09 -7.87
CA MET A 281 -17.32 3.17 -8.93
C MET A 281 -17.75 2.36 -10.15
N ARG A 282 -18.23 1.13 -9.95
CA ARG A 282 -18.81 0.31 -11.02
C ARG A 282 -19.93 1.05 -11.74
N ASP A 283 -20.87 1.63 -11.00
CA ASP A 283 -22.03 2.31 -11.57
C ASP A 283 -21.63 3.58 -12.33
N TYR A 284 -20.71 4.37 -11.78
CA TYR A 284 -20.15 5.55 -12.43
C TYR A 284 -19.45 5.20 -13.76
N VAL A 285 -18.51 4.24 -13.72
CA VAL A 285 -17.76 3.81 -14.92
C VAL A 285 -18.68 3.16 -15.94
N ALA A 286 -19.61 2.30 -15.52
CA ALA A 286 -20.58 1.68 -16.42
C ALA A 286 -21.47 2.72 -17.12
N ARG A 287 -21.89 3.77 -16.41
CA ARG A 287 -22.65 4.88 -17.00
C ARG A 287 -21.84 5.59 -18.09
N LEU A 288 -20.58 5.97 -17.81
CA LEU A 288 -19.69 6.63 -18.78
C LEU A 288 -19.49 5.81 -20.06
N LEU A 289 -19.22 4.51 -19.90
CA LEU A 289 -19.00 3.60 -21.02
C LEU A 289 -20.28 3.38 -21.85
N ARG A 290 -21.45 3.29 -21.20
CA ARG A 290 -22.75 3.15 -21.89
C ARG A 290 -23.15 4.41 -22.65
N GLU A 291 -22.83 5.61 -22.13
CA GLU A 291 -23.05 6.88 -22.82
C GLU A 291 -22.28 6.97 -24.17
N ARG A 292 -21.20 6.19 -24.34
CA ARG A 292 -20.46 6.06 -25.62
C ARG A 292 -20.99 4.96 -26.56
N GLY A 293 -22.06 4.25 -26.19
CA GLY A 293 -22.67 3.22 -27.01
C GLY A 293 -22.01 1.83 -26.92
N TRP A 294 -21.16 1.60 -25.92
CA TRP A 294 -20.60 0.27 -25.64
C TRP A 294 -21.54 -0.57 -24.76
N THR A 295 -21.54 -1.89 -24.97
CA THR A 295 -22.30 -2.82 -24.13
C THR A 295 -21.47 -3.18 -22.92
N VAL A 296 -21.92 -2.78 -21.72
CA VAL A 296 -21.15 -2.95 -20.48
C VAL A 296 -21.81 -3.99 -19.57
N GLN A 297 -21.07 -5.06 -19.29
CA GLN A 297 -21.40 -6.06 -18.28
C GLN A 297 -20.57 -5.78 -17.02
N THR A 298 -21.23 -5.75 -15.86
CA THR A 298 -20.59 -5.37 -14.59
C THR A 298 -20.55 -6.55 -13.62
N VAL A 299 -19.42 -6.77 -12.95
CA VAL A 299 -19.23 -7.80 -11.93
C VAL A 299 -18.51 -7.21 -10.72
N ALA A 300 -18.75 -7.77 -9.54
CA ALA A 300 -18.26 -7.22 -8.26
C ALA A 300 -16.92 -7.78 -7.79
N ASP A 301 -16.38 -8.80 -8.46
CA ASP A 301 -15.11 -9.43 -8.11
C ASP A 301 -14.46 -10.08 -9.33
N GLY A 302 -13.16 -10.40 -9.21
CA GLY A 302 -12.40 -10.99 -10.31
C GLY A 302 -12.81 -12.41 -10.65
N ARG A 303 -13.40 -13.18 -9.73
CA ARG A 303 -13.81 -14.57 -10.00
C ARG A 303 -15.03 -14.60 -10.91
N ALA A 304 -16.03 -13.77 -10.61
CA ALA A 304 -17.17 -13.54 -11.48
C ALA A 304 -16.73 -12.99 -12.85
N ALA A 305 -15.70 -12.11 -12.88
CA ALA A 305 -15.11 -11.63 -14.13
C ALA A 305 -14.51 -12.77 -14.96
N LEU A 306 -13.73 -13.65 -14.35
CA LEU A 306 -13.09 -14.79 -15.01
C LEU A 306 -14.13 -15.78 -15.55
N GLU A 307 -15.15 -16.12 -14.75
CA GLU A 307 -16.22 -17.01 -15.16
C GLU A 307 -17.00 -16.44 -16.34
N MET A 308 -17.33 -15.14 -16.30
CA MET A 308 -18.03 -14.46 -17.38
C MET A 308 -17.18 -14.39 -18.65
N ALA A 309 -15.90 -14.05 -18.53
CA ALA A 309 -14.97 -14.00 -19.66
C ALA A 309 -14.75 -15.37 -20.32
N ARG A 310 -14.78 -16.46 -19.54
CA ARG A 310 -14.70 -17.84 -20.05
C ARG A 310 -15.97 -18.28 -20.77
N GLN A 311 -17.14 -17.86 -20.31
CA GLN A 311 -18.43 -18.17 -20.93
C GLN A 311 -18.64 -17.37 -22.23
N HIS A 312 -18.34 -16.07 -22.18
CA HIS A 312 -18.49 -15.15 -23.30
C HIS A 312 -17.32 -14.19 -23.33
N ALA A 313 -16.35 -14.42 -24.22
CA ALA A 313 -15.17 -13.58 -24.34
C ALA A 313 -15.57 -12.12 -24.67
N PRO A 314 -15.23 -11.14 -23.81
CA PRO A 314 -15.50 -9.74 -24.08
C PRO A 314 -14.46 -9.18 -25.07
N ASP A 315 -14.76 -8.03 -25.65
CA ASP A 315 -13.82 -7.31 -26.51
C ASP A 315 -12.77 -6.56 -25.69
N LEU A 316 -13.05 -6.24 -24.42
CA LEU A 316 -12.12 -5.66 -23.46
C LEU A 316 -12.55 -5.97 -22.02
N VAL A 317 -11.57 -6.18 -21.14
CA VAL A 317 -11.77 -6.27 -19.69
C VAL A 317 -11.22 -5.01 -19.03
N LEU A 318 -12.06 -4.31 -18.28
CA LEU A 318 -11.68 -3.19 -17.42
C LEU A 318 -11.79 -3.67 -15.98
N SER A 319 -10.67 -3.77 -15.26
CA SER A 319 -10.63 -4.37 -13.92
C SER A 319 -9.97 -3.44 -12.91
N ASP A 320 -10.59 -3.27 -11.75
CA ASP A 320 -9.87 -2.77 -10.59
C ASP A 320 -8.76 -3.74 -10.18
N VAL A 321 -7.65 -3.19 -9.71
CA VAL A 321 -6.52 -3.98 -9.22
C VAL A 321 -6.84 -4.58 -7.86
N MET A 322 -7.52 -3.85 -6.98
CA MET A 322 -7.69 -4.20 -5.57
C MET A 322 -9.07 -4.80 -5.31
N MET A 323 -9.35 -5.97 -5.89
CA MET A 323 -10.58 -6.72 -5.65
C MET A 323 -10.37 -7.87 -4.65
N PRO A 324 -11.36 -8.18 -3.79
CA PRO A 324 -11.27 -9.30 -2.86
C PRO A 324 -11.32 -10.65 -3.61
N GLY A 325 -10.57 -11.63 -3.09
CA GLY A 325 -10.47 -12.95 -3.69
C GLY A 325 -9.50 -12.96 -4.87
N LEU A 326 -10.04 -12.94 -6.09
CA LEU A 326 -9.22 -12.84 -7.30
C LEU A 326 -8.98 -11.36 -7.61
N ASP A 327 -7.79 -10.86 -7.29
CA ASP A 327 -7.37 -9.48 -7.58
C ASP A 327 -7.17 -9.24 -9.09
N GLY A 328 -7.02 -7.98 -9.50
CA GLY A 328 -6.92 -7.63 -10.93
C GLY A 328 -5.70 -8.23 -11.64
N PHE A 329 -4.58 -8.42 -10.92
CA PHE A 329 -3.37 -9.05 -11.46
C PHE A 329 -3.52 -10.58 -11.58
N ALA A 330 -4.16 -11.22 -10.61
CA ALA A 330 -4.51 -12.63 -10.64
C ALA A 330 -5.54 -12.92 -11.73
N LEU A 331 -6.55 -12.06 -11.88
CA LEU A 331 -7.49 -12.11 -13.01
C LEU A 331 -6.75 -11.99 -14.35
N LEU A 332 -5.84 -11.03 -14.48
CA LEU A 332 -5.01 -10.88 -15.68
C LEU A 332 -4.21 -12.16 -15.98
N ARG A 333 -3.52 -12.73 -15.00
CA ARG A 333 -2.77 -13.99 -15.17
C ARG A 333 -3.67 -15.15 -15.60
N GLU A 334 -4.85 -15.28 -14.99
CA GLU A 334 -5.83 -16.32 -15.36
C GLU A 334 -6.40 -16.11 -16.77
N LEU A 335 -6.65 -14.86 -17.18
CA LEU A 335 -7.08 -14.53 -18.53
C LEU A 335 -5.98 -14.84 -19.54
N ARG A 336 -4.72 -14.51 -19.23
CA ARG A 336 -3.54 -14.81 -20.06
C ARG A 336 -3.26 -16.32 -20.18
N ALA A 337 -3.56 -17.10 -19.13
CA ALA A 337 -3.44 -18.56 -19.16
C ALA A 337 -4.56 -19.26 -19.96
N GLY A 338 -5.68 -18.60 -20.21
CA GLY A 338 -6.83 -19.18 -20.92
C GLY A 338 -6.67 -19.15 -22.45
N GLN A 339 -6.99 -20.26 -23.12
CA GLN A 339 -6.84 -20.38 -24.59
C GLN A 339 -7.66 -19.33 -25.37
N ASN A 340 -8.88 -19.03 -24.93
CA ASN A 340 -9.78 -18.08 -25.62
C ASN A 340 -9.76 -16.66 -25.03
N THR A 341 -9.09 -16.45 -23.89
CA THR A 341 -9.04 -15.17 -23.19
C THR A 341 -7.67 -14.51 -23.23
N SER A 342 -6.63 -15.24 -23.64
CA SER A 342 -5.25 -14.78 -23.61
C SER A 342 -5.00 -13.52 -24.45
N THR A 343 -5.75 -13.35 -25.54
CA THR A 343 -5.65 -12.22 -26.46
C THR A 343 -6.62 -11.07 -26.15
N VAL A 344 -7.50 -11.22 -25.16
CA VAL A 344 -8.47 -10.17 -24.80
C VAL A 344 -7.72 -9.01 -24.14
N PRO A 345 -7.91 -7.75 -24.58
CA PRO A 345 -7.21 -6.63 -23.99
C PRO A 345 -7.69 -6.37 -22.56
N VAL A 346 -6.76 -6.13 -21.64
CA VAL A 346 -7.05 -5.85 -20.22
C VAL A 346 -6.52 -4.48 -19.83
N VAL A 347 -7.40 -3.63 -19.29
CA VAL A 347 -7.08 -2.32 -18.72
C VAL A 347 -7.26 -2.38 -17.21
N LEU A 348 -6.20 -2.08 -16.46
CA LEU A 348 -6.22 -2.09 -15.00
C LEU A 348 -6.49 -0.69 -14.43
N LEU A 349 -7.45 -0.59 -13.51
CA LEU A 349 -7.71 0.60 -12.70
C LEU A 349 -7.02 0.46 -11.35
N SER A 350 -6.20 1.41 -10.93
CA SER A 350 -5.40 1.27 -9.70
C SER A 350 -5.32 2.53 -8.87
N ALA A 351 -5.36 2.40 -7.55
CA ALA A 351 -5.09 3.50 -6.63
C ALA A 351 -3.59 3.69 -6.29
N ARG A 352 -2.67 2.96 -6.92
CA ARG A 352 -1.22 3.19 -6.76
C ARG A 352 -0.76 4.26 -7.76
N ALA A 353 -0.24 5.39 -7.27
CA ALA A 353 0.47 6.35 -8.12
C ALA A 353 1.95 5.99 -8.23
N GLY A 354 2.52 6.39 -9.36
CA GLY A 354 3.93 6.18 -9.72
C GLY A 354 4.04 5.43 -11.04
N GLU A 355 5.06 5.77 -11.82
CA GLU A 355 5.37 5.09 -13.07
C GLU A 355 5.69 3.60 -12.85
N GLU A 356 6.21 3.25 -11.67
CA GLU A 356 6.52 1.89 -11.23
C GLU A 356 5.33 0.94 -11.22
N SER A 357 4.17 1.40 -10.74
CA SER A 357 2.95 0.58 -10.72
C SER A 357 2.33 0.43 -12.11
N ARG A 358 2.61 1.37 -13.04
CA ARG A 358 2.25 1.24 -14.45
C ARG A 358 3.16 0.23 -15.15
N VAL A 359 4.47 0.25 -14.84
CA VAL A 359 5.45 -0.72 -15.32
C VAL A 359 5.10 -2.13 -14.81
N GLU A 360 4.81 -2.30 -13.52
CA GLU A 360 4.36 -3.57 -12.94
C GLU A 360 3.07 -4.10 -13.62
N GLY A 361 2.13 -3.19 -13.94
CA GLY A 361 0.94 -3.47 -14.74
C GLY A 361 1.26 -4.02 -16.13
N MET A 362 2.15 -3.35 -16.85
CA MET A 362 2.56 -3.73 -18.20
C MET A 362 3.41 -5.02 -18.21
N ASP A 363 4.32 -5.18 -17.25
CA ASP A 363 5.16 -6.37 -17.07
C ASP A 363 4.33 -7.62 -16.73
N ALA A 364 3.22 -7.44 -15.99
CA ALA A 364 2.25 -8.49 -15.74
C ALA A 364 1.40 -8.87 -16.98
N GLY A 365 1.55 -8.13 -18.09
CA GLY A 365 0.89 -8.38 -19.36
C GLY A 365 -0.43 -7.65 -19.56
N ALA A 366 -0.71 -6.58 -18.80
CA ALA A 366 -1.87 -5.71 -19.08
C ALA A 366 -1.62 -4.89 -20.35
N ASP A 367 -2.67 -4.56 -21.09
CA ASP A 367 -2.54 -3.76 -22.32
C ASP A 367 -2.55 -2.26 -22.03
N ASP A 368 -3.18 -1.84 -20.93
CA ASP A 368 -3.13 -0.46 -20.43
C ASP A 368 -3.34 -0.39 -18.92
N TYR A 369 -3.04 0.77 -18.35
CA TYR A 369 -3.11 1.03 -16.92
C TYR A 369 -3.58 2.45 -16.64
N LEU A 370 -4.60 2.61 -15.80
CA LEU A 370 -5.17 3.89 -15.41
C LEU A 370 -5.14 4.09 -13.90
N VAL A 371 -4.57 5.22 -13.48
CA VAL A 371 -4.39 5.56 -12.05
C VAL A 371 -5.60 6.35 -11.55
N LYS A 372 -6.17 5.94 -10.41
CA LYS A 372 -7.20 6.66 -9.66
C LYS A 372 -6.55 7.80 -8.84
N PRO A 373 -7.10 9.02 -8.83
CA PRO A 373 -8.29 9.44 -9.58
C PRO A 373 -7.99 9.74 -11.06
N PHE A 374 -8.92 9.35 -11.94
CA PHE A 374 -8.87 9.60 -13.38
C PHE A 374 -10.06 10.44 -13.84
N SER A 375 -9.89 11.16 -14.94
CA SER A 375 -10.99 11.87 -15.60
C SER A 375 -11.79 10.92 -16.52
N ALA A 376 -13.07 11.23 -16.72
CA ALA A 376 -13.91 10.49 -17.68
C ALA A 376 -13.30 10.46 -19.09
N ARG A 377 -12.70 11.58 -19.54
CA ARG A 377 -12.07 11.68 -20.86
C ARG A 377 -10.90 10.71 -21.02
N GLU A 378 -10.04 10.65 -20.01
CA GLU A 378 -8.87 9.77 -20.04
C GLU A 378 -9.28 8.30 -20.12
N LEU A 379 -10.24 7.89 -19.29
CA LEU A 379 -10.78 6.54 -19.30
C LEU A 379 -11.32 6.16 -20.70
N LEU A 380 -12.18 7.01 -21.26
CA LEU A 380 -12.81 6.74 -22.56
C LEU A 380 -11.79 6.69 -23.71
N ALA A 381 -10.76 7.54 -23.68
CA ALA A 381 -9.71 7.54 -24.69
C ALA A 381 -8.87 6.25 -24.66
N ARG A 382 -8.47 5.80 -23.46
CA ARG A 382 -7.68 4.56 -23.29
C ARG A 382 -8.47 3.33 -23.72
N VAL A 383 -9.72 3.22 -23.28
CA VAL A 383 -10.60 2.10 -23.67
C VAL A 383 -10.78 2.05 -25.20
N GLY A 384 -11.02 3.21 -25.85
CA GLY A 384 -11.15 3.28 -27.30
C GLY A 384 -9.88 2.86 -28.07
N ALA A 385 -8.70 3.28 -27.59
CA ALA A 385 -7.43 2.91 -28.20
C ALA A 385 -7.17 1.40 -28.13
N GLN A 386 -7.43 0.77 -26.98
CA GLN A 386 -7.21 -0.67 -26.78
C GLN A 386 -8.15 -1.55 -27.61
N LEU A 387 -9.42 -1.16 -27.73
CA LEU A 387 -10.37 -1.83 -28.62
C LEU A 387 -9.89 -1.81 -30.09
N THR A 388 -9.29 -0.70 -30.52
CA THR A 388 -8.76 -0.55 -31.88
C THR A 388 -7.54 -1.45 -32.12
N LEU A 389 -6.59 -1.49 -31.17
CA LEU A 389 -5.39 -2.33 -31.27
C LEU A 389 -5.71 -3.83 -31.26
N ALA A 390 -6.64 -4.26 -30.42
CA ALA A 390 -7.05 -5.67 -30.34
C ALA A 390 -7.71 -6.18 -31.63
N ARG A 391 -8.34 -5.31 -32.41
CA ARG A 391 -8.88 -5.65 -33.73
C ARG A 391 -7.77 -5.93 -34.74
N LEU A 392 -6.75 -5.09 -34.81
CA LEU A 392 -5.63 -5.22 -35.74
C LEU A 392 -4.75 -6.46 -35.47
N ARG A 393 -4.53 -6.81 -34.19
CA ARG A 393 -3.73 -7.99 -33.81
C ARG A 393 -4.35 -9.31 -34.30
N ARG A 394 -5.68 -9.42 -34.22
CA ARG A 394 -6.41 -10.62 -34.66
C ARG A 394 -6.21 -10.90 -36.15
N GLU A 395 -6.19 -9.86 -36.98
CA GLU A 395 -6.01 -9.98 -38.43
C GLU A 395 -4.60 -10.45 -38.84
N HIS A 396 -3.56 -10.18 -38.04
CA HIS A 396 -2.17 -10.53 -38.37
C HIS A 396 -1.79 -11.97 -37.98
N ALA A 397 -2.24 -12.44 -36.80
CA ALA A 397 -1.85 -13.75 -36.26
C ALA A 397 -2.27 -14.93 -37.16
N GLU A 398 -3.41 -14.81 -37.85
CA GLU A 398 -3.93 -15.83 -38.77
C GLU A 398 -3.00 -16.09 -39.97
N ARG A 399 -2.11 -15.15 -40.31
CA ARG A 399 -1.26 -15.22 -41.51
C ARG A 399 0.09 -15.92 -41.29
N GLU A 400 0.62 -15.91 -40.07
CA GLU A 400 1.98 -16.37 -39.75
C GLU A 400 2.06 -17.88 -39.44
N GLN A 401 1.01 -18.45 -38.85
CA GLN A 401 0.97 -19.84 -38.41
C GLN A 401 1.04 -20.86 -39.57
N ALA A 402 0.74 -20.44 -40.79
CA ALA A 402 0.79 -21.29 -41.98
C ALA A 402 2.22 -21.64 -42.45
N LEU A 403 3.25 -20.87 -42.05
CA LEU A 403 4.60 -20.97 -42.63
C LEU A 403 5.60 -21.84 -41.82
N ARG A 404 5.39 -22.05 -40.52
CA ARG A 404 6.40 -22.66 -39.62
C ARG A 404 6.45 -24.19 -39.62
N SER A 405 5.36 -24.88 -39.92
CA SER A 405 5.26 -26.34 -39.76
C SER A 405 6.12 -27.20 -40.69
N GLN A 406 6.86 -26.61 -41.64
CA GLN A 406 7.54 -27.34 -42.71
C GLN A 406 9.05 -27.58 -42.49
N ALA A 407 9.69 -26.90 -41.54
CA ALA A 407 11.15 -26.82 -41.46
C ALA A 407 11.85 -27.83 -40.50
N GLU A 408 11.14 -28.42 -39.52
CA GLU A 408 11.79 -29.02 -38.33
C GLU A 408 12.22 -30.50 -38.46
N ALA A 409 11.79 -31.26 -39.47
CA ALA A 409 11.93 -32.74 -39.46
C ALA A 409 13.29 -33.34 -39.91
N LEU A 410 14.24 -32.56 -40.47
CA LEU A 410 15.43 -33.11 -41.16
C LEU A 410 16.74 -33.08 -40.34
N GLN A 411 16.77 -32.43 -39.18
CA GLN A 411 18.03 -32.07 -38.52
C GLN A 411 18.49 -33.03 -37.39
N GLU A 412 17.61 -33.93 -36.90
CA GLU A 412 17.87 -34.71 -35.68
C GLU A 412 18.73 -35.98 -35.83
N GLN A 413 18.91 -36.54 -37.04
CA GLN A 413 19.45 -37.91 -37.20
C GLN A 413 20.99 -38.06 -37.21
N ASP A 414 21.75 -37.05 -37.66
CA ASP A 414 23.23 -37.15 -37.85
C ASP A 414 24.05 -36.85 -36.57
N GLN A 415 23.45 -36.15 -35.60
CA GLN A 415 24.16 -35.61 -34.44
C GLN A 415 24.50 -36.67 -33.35
N PHE A 416 23.78 -37.80 -33.31
CA PHE A 416 23.85 -38.79 -32.23
C PHE A 416 25.13 -39.65 -32.19
N LEU A 417 25.71 -40.03 -33.33
CA LEU A 417 26.85 -40.97 -33.38
C LEU A 417 28.23 -40.33 -33.10
N ARG A 418 28.37 -39.02 -33.29
CA ARG A 418 29.67 -38.32 -33.19
C ARG A 418 30.02 -37.84 -31.78
N LEU A 419 29.03 -37.70 -30.90
CA LEU A 419 29.18 -37.02 -29.60
C LEU A 419 29.36 -37.97 -28.40
N SER A 420 29.38 -39.30 -28.61
CA SER A 420 29.49 -40.26 -27.49
C SER A 420 30.93 -40.40 -26.96
N LEU A 421 31.08 -40.28 -25.64
CA LEU A 421 32.35 -40.33 -24.89
C LEU A 421 32.71 -41.75 -24.39
N ASP A 422 31.74 -42.67 -24.34
CA ASP A 422 32.00 -44.08 -24.02
C ASP A 422 32.66 -44.77 -25.22
N LEU A 423 33.46 -45.80 -24.99
CA LEU A 423 34.07 -46.58 -26.07
C LEU A 423 32.97 -47.41 -26.76
N LEU A 424 32.42 -46.92 -27.88
CA LEU A 424 31.39 -47.62 -28.67
C LEU A 424 32.04 -48.37 -29.83
N CYS A 425 31.79 -49.66 -29.91
CA CYS A 425 32.24 -50.46 -31.03
C CYS A 425 31.18 -51.44 -31.53
N ILE A 426 31.32 -51.78 -32.80
CA ILE A 426 30.71 -52.95 -33.41
C ILE A 426 31.83 -53.95 -33.68
N MET A 427 31.59 -55.21 -33.37
CA MET A 427 32.50 -56.32 -33.65
C MET A 427 31.79 -57.47 -34.36
N ASP A 428 32.56 -58.29 -35.07
CA ASP A 428 32.08 -59.55 -35.64
C ASP A 428 31.98 -60.66 -34.57
N LEU A 429 31.44 -61.82 -34.96
CA LEU A 429 31.29 -62.98 -34.06
C LEU A 429 32.63 -63.58 -33.64
N GLU A 430 33.72 -63.28 -34.35
CA GLU A 430 35.10 -63.63 -34.03
C GLU A 430 35.74 -62.70 -32.99
N GLY A 431 35.03 -61.64 -32.58
CA GLY A 431 35.48 -60.66 -31.61
C GLY A 431 36.46 -59.65 -32.22
N ARG A 432 36.38 -59.41 -33.54
CA ARG A 432 37.18 -58.40 -34.24
C ARG A 432 36.40 -57.13 -34.45
N PHE A 433 37.03 -55.98 -34.23
CA PHE A 433 36.38 -54.68 -34.40
C PHE A 433 36.04 -54.40 -35.88
N THR A 434 34.79 -54.04 -36.16
CA THR A 434 34.30 -53.64 -37.51
C THR A 434 33.97 -52.16 -37.59
N ARG A 435 33.60 -51.54 -36.46
CA ARG A 435 33.41 -50.10 -36.35
C ARG A 435 33.75 -49.64 -34.93
N VAL A 436 34.38 -48.49 -34.79
CA VAL A 436 34.68 -47.87 -33.50
C VAL A 436 34.33 -46.39 -33.57
N ASN A 437 33.90 -45.81 -32.44
CA ASN A 437 33.78 -44.36 -32.32
C ASN A 437 35.15 -43.74 -31.93
N PRO A 438 35.31 -42.41 -32.06
CA PRO A 438 36.57 -41.73 -31.76
C PRO A 438 37.08 -41.87 -30.31
N ALA A 439 36.25 -42.31 -29.36
CA ALA A 439 36.60 -42.47 -27.95
C ALA A 439 37.70 -43.53 -27.71
N PHE A 440 37.81 -44.55 -28.56
CA PHE A 440 38.88 -45.55 -28.47
C PHE A 440 40.30 -44.96 -28.58
N ARG A 441 40.45 -43.95 -29.46
CA ARG A 441 41.71 -43.22 -29.63
C ARG A 441 42.03 -42.33 -28.43
N GLN A 442 41.00 -41.80 -27.77
CA GLN A 442 41.16 -40.90 -26.64
C GLN A 442 41.49 -41.64 -25.34
N VAL A 443 40.85 -42.79 -25.08
CA VAL A 443 40.98 -43.51 -23.80
C VAL A 443 42.13 -44.53 -23.79
N LEU A 444 42.35 -45.23 -24.91
CA LEU A 444 43.35 -46.31 -24.99
C LEU A 444 44.54 -45.99 -25.91
N GLY A 445 44.49 -44.87 -26.64
CA GLY A 445 45.56 -44.39 -27.51
C GLY A 445 45.66 -45.09 -28.89
N TYR A 446 44.80 -46.07 -29.17
CA TYR A 446 44.79 -46.81 -30.44
C TYR A 446 43.96 -46.10 -31.51
N THR A 447 44.46 -46.04 -32.75
CA THR A 447 43.73 -45.47 -33.89
C THR A 447 42.76 -46.50 -34.51
N ASP A 448 41.76 -46.02 -35.26
CA ASP A 448 40.77 -46.85 -35.94
C ASP A 448 41.44 -47.92 -36.82
N ALA A 449 42.49 -47.54 -37.57
CA ALA A 449 43.25 -48.47 -38.41
C ALA A 449 44.04 -49.53 -37.62
N GLU A 450 44.39 -49.27 -36.36
CA GLU A 450 45.09 -50.22 -35.48
C GLU A 450 44.12 -51.19 -34.79
N LEU A 451 42.84 -50.81 -34.69
CA LEU A 451 41.79 -51.59 -34.02
C LEU A 451 40.96 -52.44 -34.98
N LEU A 452 40.59 -51.90 -36.14
CA LEU A 452 39.73 -52.57 -37.10
C LEU A 452 40.37 -53.91 -37.57
N GLY A 453 39.61 -55.00 -37.45
CA GLY A 453 40.05 -56.36 -37.79
C GLY A 453 40.86 -57.10 -36.72
N ARG A 454 41.26 -56.46 -35.62
CA ARG A 454 41.99 -57.09 -34.49
C ARG A 454 41.05 -57.62 -33.41
N SER A 455 41.49 -58.66 -32.70
CA SER A 455 40.71 -59.26 -31.61
C SER A 455 40.79 -58.40 -30.36
N PHE A 456 39.65 -58.15 -29.71
CA PHE A 456 39.62 -57.43 -28.44
C PHE A 456 40.41 -58.16 -27.32
N LEU A 457 40.67 -59.47 -27.43
CA LEU A 457 41.44 -60.23 -26.43
C LEU A 457 42.94 -59.87 -26.43
N ASP A 458 43.46 -59.29 -27.51
CA ASP A 458 44.88 -58.94 -27.66
C ASP A 458 45.33 -57.86 -26.67
N PHE A 459 44.37 -57.11 -26.13
CA PHE A 459 44.58 -55.94 -25.28
C PHE A 459 44.31 -56.21 -23.78
N VAL A 460 43.86 -57.41 -23.39
CA VAL A 460 43.51 -57.74 -21.99
C VAL A 460 44.73 -58.17 -21.16
N HIS A 461 44.77 -57.80 -19.88
CA HIS A 461 45.79 -58.21 -18.90
C HIS A 461 45.88 -59.74 -18.76
N ALA A 462 47.09 -60.27 -18.56
CA ALA A 462 47.36 -61.70 -18.59
C ALA A 462 46.47 -62.53 -17.63
N ASP A 463 46.31 -62.06 -16.38
CA ASP A 463 45.48 -62.70 -15.37
C ASP A 463 43.98 -62.71 -15.72
N ASP A 464 43.52 -61.74 -16.52
CA ASP A 464 42.10 -61.52 -16.82
C ASP A 464 41.68 -62.17 -18.17
N ARG A 465 42.65 -62.70 -18.95
CA ARG A 465 42.37 -63.28 -20.28
C ARG A 465 41.48 -64.51 -20.24
N LYS A 466 41.64 -65.40 -19.26
CA LYS A 466 40.87 -66.65 -19.16
C LYS A 466 39.39 -66.39 -18.89
N SER A 467 39.08 -65.47 -17.97
CA SER A 467 37.71 -65.03 -17.70
C SER A 467 37.12 -64.28 -18.89
N THR A 468 37.90 -63.39 -19.52
CA THR A 468 37.43 -62.59 -20.66
C THR A 468 37.17 -63.43 -21.92
N ALA A 469 37.97 -64.47 -22.20
CA ALA A 469 37.73 -65.35 -23.36
C ALA A 469 36.43 -66.17 -23.25
N SER A 470 35.95 -66.44 -22.03
CA SER A 470 34.67 -67.13 -21.79
C SER A 470 33.45 -66.29 -22.17
N VAL A 471 33.60 -64.96 -22.15
CA VAL A 471 32.55 -64.00 -22.48
C VAL A 471 32.20 -64.06 -23.97
N LEU A 472 33.19 -64.21 -24.86
CA LEU A 472 32.96 -64.32 -26.30
C LEU A 472 32.08 -65.54 -26.66
N LYS A 473 32.20 -66.64 -25.92
CA LYS A 473 31.35 -67.83 -26.12
C LYS A 473 29.90 -67.56 -25.74
N ARG A 474 29.65 -66.75 -24.70
CA ARG A 474 28.32 -66.35 -24.22
C ARG A 474 27.64 -65.38 -25.19
N LEU A 475 28.39 -64.42 -25.74
CA LEU A 475 27.88 -63.50 -26.74
C LEU A 475 27.45 -64.22 -28.03
N ARG A 476 28.18 -65.28 -28.45
CA ARG A 476 27.81 -66.13 -29.60
C ARG A 476 26.55 -66.96 -29.40
N SER A 477 26.22 -67.32 -28.15
CA SER A 477 24.97 -68.00 -27.82
C SER A 477 23.78 -67.06 -27.66
N GLY A 478 23.95 -65.76 -27.98
CA GLY A 478 22.89 -64.75 -27.91
C GLY A 478 22.74 -64.08 -26.54
N GLU A 479 23.64 -64.34 -25.58
CA GLU A 479 23.59 -63.67 -24.27
C GLU A 479 24.10 -62.23 -24.35
N THR A 480 23.54 -61.36 -23.53
CA THR A 480 24.03 -59.99 -23.31
C THR A 480 25.04 -59.98 -22.15
N LEU A 481 26.10 -59.20 -22.30
CA LEU A 481 27.10 -58.94 -21.28
C LEU A 481 26.81 -57.62 -20.58
N THR A 482 26.89 -57.61 -19.24
CA THR A 482 26.76 -56.40 -18.44
C THR A 482 27.87 -56.30 -17.38
N ASP A 483 28.36 -55.07 -17.19
CA ASP A 483 29.31 -54.62 -16.14
C ASP A 483 30.53 -55.54 -15.93
N PHE A 484 31.05 -56.09 -17.01
CA PHE A 484 32.17 -57.01 -16.92
C PHE A 484 33.50 -56.25 -16.85
N GLU A 485 34.12 -56.27 -15.68
CA GLU A 485 35.36 -55.55 -15.40
C GLU A 485 36.61 -56.38 -15.64
N HIS A 486 37.55 -55.80 -16.37
CA HIS A 486 38.88 -56.37 -16.52
C HIS A 486 39.89 -55.30 -16.92
N ARG A 487 41.17 -55.61 -16.72
CA ARG A 487 42.24 -54.68 -17.05
C ARG A 487 42.58 -54.75 -18.53
N TYR A 488 42.54 -53.59 -19.17
CA TYR A 488 42.85 -53.39 -20.57
C TYR A 488 44.13 -52.57 -20.70
N ARG A 489 44.99 -52.97 -21.63
CA ARG A 489 46.30 -52.36 -21.84
C ARG A 489 46.18 -51.23 -22.85
N ASP A 490 46.53 -50.03 -22.44
CA ASP A 490 46.65 -48.90 -23.37
C ASP A 490 47.91 -49.01 -24.24
N LYS A 491 48.04 -48.10 -25.21
CA LYS A 491 49.16 -48.09 -26.17
C LYS A 491 50.53 -47.90 -25.50
N ASP A 492 50.57 -47.25 -24.33
CA ASP A 492 51.79 -46.96 -23.58
C ASP A 492 52.17 -48.09 -22.60
N GLY A 493 51.34 -49.13 -22.50
CA GLY A 493 51.59 -50.35 -21.73
C GLY A 493 51.05 -50.32 -20.30
N ALA A 494 50.37 -49.25 -19.90
CA ALA A 494 49.68 -49.18 -18.62
C ALA A 494 48.34 -49.94 -18.67
N TYR A 495 47.90 -50.42 -17.51
CA TYR A 495 46.64 -51.15 -17.39
C TYR A 495 45.56 -50.25 -16.81
N ARG A 496 44.45 -50.17 -17.54
CA ARG A 496 43.23 -49.44 -17.17
C ARG A 496 42.14 -50.43 -16.81
N MET A 497 41.37 -50.16 -15.77
CA MET A 497 40.22 -50.98 -15.42
C MET A 497 39.03 -50.59 -16.29
N LEU A 498 38.57 -51.48 -17.19
CA LEU A 498 37.43 -51.20 -18.07
C LEU A 498 36.22 -52.07 -17.70
N ALA A 499 35.04 -51.44 -17.65
CA ALA A 499 33.74 -52.10 -17.47
C ALA A 499 32.99 -52.18 -18.81
N TRP A 500 32.63 -53.38 -19.25
CA TRP A 500 32.04 -53.62 -20.58
C TRP A 500 30.58 -54.06 -20.54
N ASN A 501 29.77 -53.52 -21.45
CA ASN A 501 28.45 -54.04 -21.83
C ASN A 501 28.43 -54.41 -23.32
N ALA A 502 27.85 -55.54 -23.69
CA ALA A 502 27.80 -55.97 -25.09
C ALA A 502 26.51 -56.75 -25.42
N VAL A 503 25.90 -56.43 -26.56
CA VAL A 503 24.61 -56.98 -27.03
C VAL A 503 24.78 -57.51 -28.47
N PRO A 504 24.42 -58.77 -28.75
CA PRO A 504 24.42 -59.30 -30.12
C PRO A 504 23.29 -58.68 -30.97
N ALA A 505 23.57 -58.44 -32.25
CA ALA A 505 22.63 -57.85 -33.21
C ALA A 505 21.49 -58.84 -33.58
N PRO A 506 20.29 -58.35 -33.97
CA PRO A 506 19.15 -59.21 -34.31
C PRO A 506 19.38 -60.13 -35.52
N ASP A 507 20.29 -59.75 -36.43
CA ASP A 507 20.71 -60.56 -37.58
C ASP A 507 21.67 -61.69 -37.19
N GLY A 508 22.16 -61.70 -35.95
CA GLY A 508 23.10 -62.68 -35.41
C GLY A 508 24.51 -62.60 -36.00
N LEU A 509 24.84 -61.54 -36.75
CA LEU A 509 26.11 -61.43 -37.49
C LEU A 509 27.12 -60.48 -36.82
N GLN A 510 26.68 -59.65 -35.87
CA GLN A 510 27.50 -58.61 -35.23
C GLN A 510 27.18 -58.46 -33.74
N VAL A 511 28.07 -57.80 -33.00
CA VAL A 511 27.86 -57.44 -31.59
C VAL A 511 28.13 -55.96 -31.39
N TYR A 512 27.20 -55.28 -30.74
CA TYR A 512 27.33 -53.89 -30.29
C TYR A 512 27.88 -53.87 -28.87
N ALA A 513 28.94 -53.12 -28.62
CA ALA A 513 29.55 -53.05 -27.30
C ALA A 513 29.89 -51.61 -26.89
N THR A 514 29.82 -51.36 -25.59
CA THR A 514 30.21 -50.12 -24.93
C THR A 514 31.13 -50.41 -23.74
N ALA A 515 32.14 -49.57 -23.52
CA ALA A 515 33.06 -49.68 -22.40
C ALA A 515 33.33 -48.35 -21.70
N ARG A 516 33.58 -48.41 -20.38
CA ARG A 516 33.95 -47.26 -19.53
C ARG A 516 35.21 -47.54 -18.69
N ASP A 517 36.08 -46.54 -18.51
CA ASP A 517 37.29 -46.61 -17.66
C ASP A 517 36.98 -46.27 -16.19
N ARG A 518 37.41 -47.11 -15.24
CA ARG A 518 37.16 -47.00 -13.78
C ARG A 518 38.43 -46.85 -12.93
N THR A 519 39.59 -46.59 -13.54
CA THR A 519 40.90 -46.65 -12.85
C THR A 519 41.04 -45.63 -11.70
N GLU A 520 40.50 -44.42 -11.84
CA GLU A 520 40.66 -43.33 -10.85
C GLU A 520 39.81 -43.52 -9.58
N ALA A 521 38.72 -44.30 -9.67
CA ALA A 521 37.78 -44.49 -8.57
C ALA A 521 38.36 -45.29 -7.40
N TYR A 522 39.20 -46.28 -7.70
CA TYR A 522 39.78 -47.19 -6.70
C TYR A 522 40.78 -46.50 -5.74
N HIS A 523 41.56 -45.53 -6.22
CA HIS A 523 42.58 -44.84 -5.40
C HIS A 523 42.01 -43.71 -4.52
N ARG A 524 40.73 -43.34 -4.69
CA ARG A 524 40.08 -42.23 -3.99
C ARG A 524 39.51 -42.65 -2.63
N GLU A 525 39.18 -43.93 -2.46
CA GLU A 525 38.49 -44.49 -1.29
C GLU A 525 39.36 -44.59 -0.02
N VAL A 526 40.65 -44.87 -0.17
CA VAL A 526 41.58 -45.08 0.96
C VAL A 526 41.91 -43.79 1.72
N ARG A 527 41.92 -42.62 1.04
CA ARG A 527 42.26 -41.32 1.65
C ARG A 527 41.11 -40.68 2.44
N LEU A 528 39.89 -41.18 2.31
CA LEU A 528 38.69 -40.58 2.89
C LEU A 528 38.56 -40.83 4.40
N ARG A 529 39.04 -41.99 4.89
CA ARG A 529 38.86 -42.46 6.28
C ARG A 529 39.53 -41.63 7.38
N GLU A 530 40.70 -41.04 7.11
CA GLU A 530 41.47 -40.31 8.14
C GLU A 530 40.97 -38.87 8.35
N SER A 531 40.30 -38.28 7.35
CA SER A 531 39.73 -36.94 7.43
C SER A 531 38.44 -36.89 8.26
N GLU A 532 37.66 -37.98 8.30
CA GLU A 532 36.35 -38.06 8.96
C GLU A 532 36.44 -37.91 10.49
N ALA A 533 37.47 -38.49 11.13
CA ALA A 533 37.59 -38.50 12.60
C ALA A 533 37.84 -37.11 13.23
N ARG A 534 38.51 -36.20 12.51
CA ARG A 534 38.84 -34.85 13.01
C ARG A 534 37.68 -33.87 12.86
N LEU A 535 36.85 -34.05 11.83
CA LEU A 535 35.65 -33.23 11.59
C LEU A 535 34.56 -33.49 12.62
N GLN A 536 34.45 -34.72 13.13
CA GLN A 536 33.42 -35.11 14.11
C GLN A 536 33.47 -34.29 15.43
N PHE A 537 34.66 -33.98 15.96
CA PHE A 537 34.83 -33.27 17.25
C PHE A 537 34.50 -31.77 17.16
N ALA A 538 34.84 -31.11 16.05
CA ALA A 538 34.58 -29.68 15.87
C ALA A 538 33.07 -29.36 15.73
N VAL A 539 32.29 -30.34 15.26
CA VAL A 539 30.84 -30.23 15.04
C VAL A 539 30.04 -30.21 16.35
N GLU A 540 30.44 -30.98 17.36
CA GLU A 540 29.69 -31.08 18.62
C GLU A 540 29.73 -29.80 19.48
N ALA A 541 30.83 -29.01 19.42
CA ALA A 541 31.03 -27.83 20.28
C ALA A 541 30.22 -26.58 19.86
N ALA A 542 29.80 -26.47 18.59
CA ALA A 542 29.21 -25.24 18.05
C ALA A 542 27.69 -25.10 18.28
N GLN A 543 27.02 -26.11 18.85
CA GLN A 543 25.55 -26.22 18.99
C GLN A 543 24.74 -25.97 17.69
N LEU A 544 25.40 -26.01 16.54
CA LEU A 544 24.81 -25.85 15.22
C LEU A 544 24.15 -27.16 14.78
N GLY A 545 23.01 -27.05 14.12
CA GLY A 545 22.52 -28.13 13.27
C GLY A 545 23.30 -28.13 11.96
N PHE A 546 23.95 -29.22 11.60
CA PHE A 546 24.62 -29.36 10.29
C PHE A 546 23.71 -30.04 9.29
N TRP A 547 23.82 -29.60 8.04
CA TRP A 547 23.12 -30.16 6.90
C TRP A 547 24.04 -30.12 5.67
N ASP A 548 23.85 -31.10 4.80
CA ASP A 548 24.58 -31.28 3.56
C ASP A 548 23.58 -31.68 2.48
N LEU A 549 23.20 -30.70 1.69
CA LEU A 549 22.15 -30.78 0.69
C LEU A 549 22.74 -31.12 -0.68
N ASP A 550 22.23 -32.20 -1.25
CA ASP A 550 22.46 -32.56 -2.65
C ASP A 550 21.44 -31.82 -3.52
N VAL A 551 21.94 -30.92 -4.37
CA VAL A 551 21.13 -30.03 -5.19
C VAL A 551 20.34 -30.80 -6.25
N GLY A 552 20.91 -31.87 -6.79
CA GLY A 552 20.27 -32.63 -7.89
C GLY A 552 19.28 -33.68 -7.41
N ARG A 553 19.53 -34.30 -6.25
CA ARG A 553 18.60 -35.25 -5.62
C ARG A 553 17.58 -34.59 -4.72
N HIS A 554 17.79 -33.30 -4.48
CA HIS A 554 17.01 -32.50 -3.55
C HIS A 554 16.95 -33.10 -2.13
N THR A 555 17.89 -33.95 -1.72
CA THR A 555 17.88 -34.60 -0.39
C THR A 555 19.09 -34.17 0.44
N ALA A 556 18.90 -34.00 1.74
CA ALA A 556 19.91 -33.53 2.66
C ALA A 556 20.27 -34.60 3.70
N TRP A 557 21.56 -34.83 3.86
CA TRP A 557 22.11 -35.43 5.07
C TRP A 557 22.13 -34.36 6.17
N ARG A 558 21.87 -34.75 7.43
CA ARG A 558 21.84 -33.80 8.54
C ARG A 558 22.15 -34.43 9.88
N SER A 559 22.54 -33.57 10.80
CA SER A 559 22.75 -33.92 12.21
C SER A 559 21.43 -34.06 12.98
N LEU A 560 21.44 -34.77 14.11
CA LEU A 560 20.28 -34.82 15.01
C LEU A 560 19.89 -33.42 15.53
N ARG A 561 20.87 -32.54 15.77
CA ARG A 561 20.64 -31.17 16.24
C ARG A 561 19.86 -30.34 15.24
N HIS A 562 20.09 -30.56 13.95
CA HIS A 562 19.29 -29.95 12.90
C HIS A 562 17.81 -30.32 13.09
N ASP A 563 17.46 -31.60 13.13
CA ASP A 563 16.06 -32.04 13.24
C ASP A 563 15.37 -31.55 14.53
N GLN A 564 16.11 -31.40 15.63
CA GLN A 564 15.61 -30.80 16.87
C GLN A 564 15.20 -29.33 16.72
N ILE A 565 15.94 -28.53 15.95
CA ILE A 565 15.57 -27.13 15.66
C ILE A 565 14.22 -27.10 14.94
N PHE A 566 13.99 -28.05 14.03
CA PHE A 566 12.72 -28.21 13.32
C PHE A 566 11.62 -28.93 14.13
N GLY A 567 11.88 -29.31 15.38
CA GLY A 567 10.87 -29.87 16.30
C GLY A 567 10.81 -31.39 16.38
N TYR A 568 11.81 -32.11 15.83
CA TYR A 568 11.86 -33.57 15.88
C TYR A 568 12.90 -34.07 16.89
N GLU A 569 12.47 -34.92 17.82
CA GLU A 569 13.36 -35.51 18.83
C GLU A 569 14.30 -36.60 18.27
N ARG A 570 14.02 -37.09 17.06
CA ARG A 570 14.79 -38.13 16.37
C ARG A 570 15.00 -37.74 14.91
N LEU A 571 16.08 -38.25 14.31
CA LEU A 571 16.39 -38.00 12.91
C LEU A 571 15.28 -38.60 12.01
N LEU A 572 14.66 -37.78 11.18
CA LEU A 572 13.66 -38.26 10.22
C LEU A 572 14.27 -39.12 9.10
N PRO A 573 13.47 -39.97 8.43
CA PRO A 573 13.96 -40.86 7.39
C PRO A 573 14.50 -40.14 6.15
N SER A 574 13.91 -39.00 5.80
CA SER A 574 14.30 -38.17 4.65
C SER A 574 14.15 -36.71 5.01
N TRP A 575 14.97 -35.87 4.39
CA TRP A 575 14.83 -34.42 4.43
C TRP A 575 15.21 -33.92 3.07
N THR A 576 14.28 -33.28 2.39
CA THR A 576 14.57 -32.66 1.11
C THR A 576 14.78 -31.16 1.29
N TYR A 577 15.36 -30.54 0.28
CA TYR A 577 15.26 -29.09 0.20
C TYR A 577 13.79 -28.66 0.19
N GLU A 578 12.90 -29.40 -0.49
CA GLU A 578 11.45 -29.14 -0.43
C GLU A 578 10.89 -29.37 0.97
N MET A 579 11.45 -30.28 1.77
CA MET A 579 11.02 -30.50 3.15
C MET A 579 11.51 -29.37 4.05
N PHE A 580 12.75 -28.93 3.89
CA PHE A 580 13.22 -27.69 4.51
C PHE A 580 12.30 -26.53 4.11
N LEU A 581 12.01 -26.40 2.83
CA LEU A 581 11.13 -25.38 2.28
C LEU A 581 9.69 -25.54 2.80
N GLN A 582 9.20 -26.76 3.02
CA GLN A 582 7.91 -27.04 3.67
C GLN A 582 7.89 -26.56 5.12
N HIS A 583 9.02 -26.64 5.83
CA HIS A 583 9.15 -26.05 7.16
C HIS A 583 9.30 -24.55 7.10
N VAL A 584 9.96 -23.98 6.09
CA VAL A 584 9.97 -22.54 5.88
C VAL A 584 8.51 -22.06 5.74
N VAL A 585 8.17 -21.02 6.48
CA VAL A 585 6.81 -20.45 6.41
C VAL A 585 6.52 -20.09 4.96
N PRO A 586 5.30 -20.35 4.46
CA PRO A 586 4.96 -20.19 3.04
C PRO A 586 5.43 -18.86 2.41
N GLU A 587 5.42 -17.77 3.18
CA GLU A 587 5.80 -16.42 2.80
C GLU A 587 7.30 -16.27 2.53
N ASP A 588 8.14 -16.96 3.32
CA ASP A 588 9.59 -16.85 3.21
C ASP A 588 10.13 -17.84 2.15
N ARG A 589 9.34 -18.83 1.71
CA ARG A 589 9.78 -19.91 0.81
C ARG A 589 10.36 -19.40 -0.50
N GLU A 590 9.66 -18.50 -1.18
CA GLU A 590 10.12 -18.02 -2.49
C GLU A 590 11.40 -17.21 -2.38
N ALA A 591 11.54 -16.35 -1.36
CA ALA A 591 12.75 -15.57 -1.14
C ALA A 591 13.93 -16.46 -0.72
N VAL A 592 13.68 -17.44 0.15
CA VAL A 592 14.65 -18.47 0.53
C VAL A 592 15.07 -19.27 -0.71
N ASP A 593 14.11 -19.64 -1.56
CA ASP A 593 14.34 -20.41 -2.79
C ASP A 593 15.02 -19.62 -3.90
N GLN A 594 14.73 -18.33 -4.02
CA GLN A 594 15.42 -17.45 -4.93
C GLN A 594 16.84 -17.18 -4.46
N LYS A 595 17.06 -16.88 -3.17
CA LYS A 595 18.41 -16.76 -2.61
C LYS A 595 19.18 -18.07 -2.73
N PHE A 596 18.50 -19.20 -2.56
CA PHE A 596 19.08 -20.50 -2.81
C PHE A 596 19.46 -20.63 -4.29
N ARG A 597 18.55 -20.38 -5.24
CA ARG A 597 18.81 -20.40 -6.70
C ARG A 597 19.88 -19.40 -7.15
N GLN A 598 19.94 -18.22 -6.55
CA GLN A 598 20.92 -17.17 -6.84
C GLN A 598 22.28 -17.55 -6.28
N ALA A 599 22.34 -17.92 -5.00
CA ALA A 599 23.55 -18.48 -4.44
C ALA A 599 23.98 -19.67 -5.29
N MET A 600 23.07 -20.55 -5.72
CA MET A 600 23.36 -21.67 -6.62
C MET A 600 23.93 -21.25 -7.99
N GLY A 601 23.46 -20.13 -8.57
CA GLY A 601 23.88 -19.60 -9.87
C GLY A 601 25.18 -18.77 -9.84
N GLU A 602 25.37 -17.92 -8.83
CA GLU A 602 26.57 -17.07 -8.65
C GLU A 602 27.66 -17.79 -7.83
N GLY A 603 27.25 -18.76 -7.00
CA GLY A 603 28.01 -19.58 -6.07
C GLY A 603 28.73 -18.83 -4.95
N THR A 604 28.07 -17.78 -4.47
CA THR A 604 28.39 -17.10 -3.22
C THR A 604 27.88 -17.89 -2.02
N ASP A 605 28.43 -17.65 -0.83
CA ASP A 605 27.88 -18.21 0.41
C ASP A 605 26.39 -17.83 0.55
N TRP A 606 25.55 -18.83 0.84
CA TRP A 606 24.14 -18.65 1.11
C TRP A 606 23.95 -18.38 2.58
N GLU A 607 23.68 -17.13 2.91
CA GLU A 607 23.38 -16.74 4.28
C GLU A 607 22.03 -16.05 4.32
N LEU A 608 21.16 -16.55 5.20
CA LEU A 608 19.85 -15.97 5.38
C LEU A 608 19.30 -16.21 6.77
N GLU A 609 18.33 -15.39 7.10
CA GLU A 609 17.45 -15.54 8.24
C GLU A 609 16.05 -15.77 7.68
N CYS A 610 15.39 -16.86 8.11
CA CYS A 610 14.02 -17.14 7.71
C CYS A 610 13.22 -17.71 8.87
N ARG A 611 11.90 -17.65 8.75
CA ARG A 611 10.98 -18.27 9.69
C ARG A 611 10.67 -19.70 9.25
N ILE A 612 10.64 -20.60 10.22
CA ILE A 612 10.22 -22.00 10.05
C ILE A 612 9.05 -22.32 10.97
N THR A 613 8.13 -23.15 10.49
CA THR A 613 7.13 -23.84 11.29
C THR A 613 7.72 -25.18 11.71
N ARG A 614 7.84 -25.40 13.02
CA ARG A 614 8.28 -26.66 13.60
C ARG A 614 7.18 -27.73 13.53
N ALA A 615 7.56 -28.98 13.76
CA ALA A 615 6.63 -30.10 13.86
C ALA A 615 5.54 -29.94 14.95
N ASP A 616 5.85 -29.20 16.02
CA ASP A 616 4.91 -28.86 17.11
C ASP A 616 3.97 -27.69 16.77
N GLY A 617 4.07 -27.14 15.56
CA GLY A 617 3.27 -26.01 15.08
C GLY A 617 3.82 -24.63 15.46
N GLN A 618 4.89 -24.55 16.24
CA GLN A 618 5.48 -23.26 16.61
C GLN A 618 6.29 -22.67 15.47
N VAL A 619 6.16 -21.36 15.26
CA VAL A 619 7.02 -20.62 14.33
C VAL A 619 8.29 -20.16 15.05
N ARG A 620 9.45 -20.35 14.42
CA ARG A 620 10.77 -19.94 14.91
C ARG A 620 11.54 -19.20 13.82
N TRP A 621 12.37 -18.25 14.22
CA TRP A 621 13.38 -17.70 13.32
C TRP A 621 14.65 -18.53 13.38
N ILE A 622 15.20 -18.84 12.21
CA ILE A 622 16.49 -19.48 12.09
C ILE A 622 17.44 -18.63 11.27
N TRP A 623 18.72 -18.74 11.59
CA TRP A 623 19.82 -18.30 10.76
C TRP A 623 20.44 -19.54 10.11
N VAL A 624 20.55 -19.50 8.79
CA VAL A 624 21.10 -20.57 7.96
C VAL A 624 22.27 -20.01 7.19
N ARG A 625 23.39 -20.72 7.23
CA ARG A 625 24.55 -20.43 6.38
C ARG A 625 25.00 -21.69 5.68
N GLY A 626 25.05 -21.65 4.36
CA GLY A 626 25.63 -22.69 3.52
C GLY A 626 26.74 -22.12 2.64
N THR A 627 27.74 -22.95 2.37
CA THR A 627 28.77 -22.65 1.38
C THR A 627 28.74 -23.72 0.28
N HIS A 628 29.18 -23.32 -0.89
CA HIS A 628 29.00 -24.08 -2.10
C HIS A 628 30.19 -25.00 -2.28
N VAL A 629 29.92 -26.30 -2.30
CA VAL A 629 30.90 -27.27 -2.73
C VAL A 629 30.74 -27.39 -4.24
N ARG A 630 31.56 -26.60 -4.94
CA ARG A 630 31.59 -26.56 -6.40
C ARG A 630 32.40 -27.72 -6.96
N ASP A 631 32.00 -28.17 -8.14
CA ASP A 631 32.78 -29.11 -8.93
C ASP A 631 33.96 -28.41 -9.65
N ALA A 632 34.74 -29.17 -10.43
CA ALA A 632 35.93 -28.67 -11.13
C ALA A 632 35.64 -27.67 -12.27
N THR A 633 34.39 -27.53 -12.73
CA THR A 633 33.99 -26.53 -13.74
C THR A 633 33.57 -25.20 -13.12
N GLY A 634 33.45 -25.17 -11.78
CA GLY A 634 32.91 -24.04 -11.03
C GLY A 634 31.40 -24.09 -10.83
N ALA A 635 30.68 -25.12 -11.32
CA ALA A 635 29.26 -25.32 -11.06
C ALA A 635 29.02 -25.93 -9.67
N THR A 636 27.91 -25.57 -9.02
CA THR A 636 27.62 -25.96 -7.64
C THR A 636 27.02 -27.37 -7.56
N GLN A 637 27.67 -28.29 -6.83
CA GLN A 637 27.24 -29.69 -6.76
C GLN A 637 26.48 -30.01 -5.46
N ARG A 638 27.04 -29.56 -4.33
CA ARG A 638 26.49 -29.78 -3.00
C ARG A 638 26.56 -28.49 -2.23
N MET A 639 25.73 -28.41 -1.21
CA MET A 639 25.70 -27.27 -0.34
C MET A 639 25.77 -27.72 1.10
N VAL A 640 26.81 -27.26 1.80
CA VAL A 640 27.08 -27.66 3.17
C VAL A 640 26.93 -26.47 4.09
N GLY A 641 26.28 -26.67 5.22
CA GLY A 641 25.94 -25.53 6.05
C GLY A 641 25.51 -25.87 7.47
N GLY A 642 25.27 -24.78 8.21
CA GLY A 642 24.77 -24.79 9.57
C GLY A 642 23.41 -24.10 9.67
N VAL A 643 22.65 -24.46 10.70
CA VAL A 643 21.41 -23.81 11.11
C VAL A 643 21.42 -23.53 12.61
N ARG A 644 20.91 -22.36 12.99
CA ARG A 644 20.78 -21.90 14.38
C ARG A 644 19.42 -21.22 14.61
N ASP A 645 18.78 -21.46 15.75
CA ASP A 645 17.59 -20.71 16.17
C ASP A 645 17.98 -19.30 16.68
N ILE A 646 17.32 -18.26 16.16
CA ILE A 646 17.51 -16.83 16.48
C ILE A 646 16.20 -16.12 16.89
N THR A 647 15.15 -16.88 17.24
CA THR A 647 13.80 -16.37 17.52
C THR A 647 13.77 -15.25 18.57
N GLU A 648 14.45 -15.45 19.70
CA GLU A 648 14.42 -14.49 20.81
C GLU A 648 14.97 -13.11 20.42
N ARG A 649 16.00 -13.07 19.56
CA ARG A 649 16.59 -11.82 19.06
C ARG A 649 15.61 -11.06 18.17
N LYS A 650 14.89 -11.77 17.29
CA LYS A 650 13.99 -11.16 16.31
C LYS A 650 12.76 -10.53 16.94
N LEU A 651 12.15 -11.20 17.91
CA LEU A 651 10.98 -10.66 18.63
C LEU A 651 11.31 -9.34 19.35
N ALA A 652 12.51 -9.23 19.93
CA ALA A 652 12.96 -8.00 20.59
C ALA A 652 13.21 -6.84 19.61
N GLU A 653 13.79 -7.12 18.43
CA GLU A 653 14.02 -6.11 17.38
C GLU A 653 12.71 -5.58 16.78
N GLU A 654 11.70 -6.45 16.61
CA GLU A 654 10.42 -6.11 15.99
C GLU A 654 9.58 -5.20 16.89
N HIS A 655 9.49 -5.51 18.18
CA HIS A 655 8.77 -4.69 19.15
C HIS A 655 9.33 -3.26 19.20
N LEU A 656 10.65 -3.10 19.24
CA LEU A 656 11.28 -1.78 19.30
C LEU A 656 11.00 -0.94 18.05
N ARG A 657 11.07 -1.54 16.85
CA ARG A 657 10.79 -0.85 15.58
C ARG A 657 9.33 -0.42 15.42
N GLN A 658 8.39 -1.20 15.97
CA GLN A 658 6.97 -0.89 15.89
C GLN A 658 6.61 0.34 16.74
N PHE A 659 7.21 0.47 17.92
CA PHE A 659 7.02 1.62 18.80
C PHE A 659 7.58 2.94 18.21
N GLU A 660 8.77 2.93 17.59
CA GLU A 660 9.37 4.14 17.00
C GLU A 660 8.60 4.67 15.78
N ARG A 661 7.99 3.78 14.98
CA ARG A 661 7.16 4.17 13.82
C ARG A 661 5.83 4.79 14.22
N MET A 662 5.20 4.32 15.30
CA MET A 662 3.85 4.75 15.70
C MET A 662 3.81 6.20 16.19
N ASP A 663 4.86 6.69 16.86
CA ASP A 663 4.90 8.06 17.38
C ASP A 663 4.97 9.12 16.27
N THR A 664 5.67 8.80 15.18
CA THR A 664 5.86 9.69 14.01
C THR A 664 4.61 9.78 13.14
N VAL A 665 3.93 8.65 12.89
CA VAL A 665 2.64 8.58 12.18
C VAL A 665 1.53 9.31 12.97
N GLY A 666 1.61 9.27 14.29
CA GLY A 666 0.72 9.95 15.22
C GLY A 666 0.60 11.46 14.99
N ARG A 667 1.73 12.17 14.96
CA ARG A 667 1.73 13.63 14.71
C ARG A 667 1.26 14.00 13.30
N LEU A 668 1.57 13.19 12.30
CA LEU A 668 1.21 13.43 10.90
C LEU A 668 -0.31 13.36 10.66
N ALA A 669 -0.98 12.34 11.19
CA ALA A 669 -2.42 12.17 10.98
C ALA A 669 -3.25 13.29 11.61
N GLY A 670 -2.77 13.91 12.70
CA GLY A 670 -3.43 15.02 13.38
C GLY A 670 -3.57 16.28 12.51
N GLY A 671 -2.46 16.77 11.94
CA GLY A 671 -2.47 17.97 11.09
C GLY A 671 -3.24 17.77 9.78
N VAL A 672 -3.09 16.59 9.17
CA VAL A 672 -3.75 16.23 7.90
C VAL A 672 -5.25 16.18 8.06
N ALA A 673 -5.73 15.52 9.12
CA ALA A 673 -7.15 15.36 9.31
C ALA A 673 -7.84 16.69 9.60
N HIS A 674 -7.16 17.63 10.28
CA HIS A 674 -7.69 18.99 10.47
C HIS A 674 -7.91 19.70 9.12
N GLU A 675 -6.90 19.71 8.23
CA GLU A 675 -7.03 20.33 6.91
C GLU A 675 -8.06 19.62 6.03
N ALA A 676 -8.08 18.29 6.05
CA ALA A 676 -9.07 17.50 5.32
C ALA A 676 -10.50 17.83 5.80
N ASN A 677 -10.71 17.95 7.13
CA ASN A 677 -12.02 18.25 7.71
C ASN A 677 -12.54 19.64 7.29
N ASN A 678 -11.67 20.64 7.18
CA ASN A 678 -12.06 21.96 6.67
C ASN A 678 -12.53 21.88 5.21
N MET A 679 -11.75 21.21 4.34
CA MET A 679 -12.11 21.00 2.93
C MET A 679 -13.43 20.22 2.78
N MET A 680 -13.64 19.19 3.61
CA MET A 680 -14.86 18.38 3.59
C MET A 680 -16.09 19.15 4.07
N SER A 681 -15.95 20.07 5.03
CA SER A 681 -17.06 20.93 5.46
C SER A 681 -17.59 21.77 4.29
N VAL A 682 -16.68 22.30 3.47
CA VAL A 682 -17.05 23.09 2.28
C VAL A 682 -17.71 22.21 1.22
N VAL A 683 -17.13 21.05 0.91
CA VAL A 683 -17.70 20.11 -0.07
C VAL A 683 -19.10 19.65 0.35
N LEU A 684 -19.28 19.25 1.61
CA LEU A 684 -20.56 18.81 2.15
C LEU A 684 -21.60 19.93 2.11
N GLY A 685 -21.20 21.14 2.52
CA GLY A 685 -22.08 22.31 2.50
C GLY A 685 -22.53 22.68 1.09
N SER A 686 -21.62 22.76 0.13
CA SER A 686 -21.95 23.03 -1.27
C SER A 686 -22.84 21.96 -1.88
N ALA A 687 -22.59 20.68 -1.62
CA ALA A 687 -23.43 19.59 -2.11
C ALA A 687 -24.86 19.64 -1.51
N GLU A 688 -24.99 19.93 -0.22
CA GLU A 688 -26.31 20.12 0.41
C GLU A 688 -27.06 21.34 -0.14
N PHE A 689 -26.36 22.46 -0.40
CA PHE A 689 -26.99 23.62 -1.02
C PHE A 689 -27.48 23.33 -2.43
N ILE A 690 -26.73 22.56 -3.23
CA ILE A 690 -27.19 22.10 -4.55
C ILE A 690 -28.46 21.25 -4.39
N LEU A 691 -28.43 20.25 -3.50
CA LEU A 691 -29.54 19.31 -3.32
C LEU A 691 -30.82 19.97 -2.77
N ALA A 692 -30.68 21.04 -1.99
CA ALA A 692 -31.79 21.83 -1.45
C ALA A 692 -32.54 22.64 -2.53
N ARG A 693 -31.95 22.81 -3.72
CA ARG A 693 -32.61 23.50 -4.83
C ARG A 693 -33.69 22.64 -5.48
N HIS A 694 -34.79 23.27 -5.85
CA HIS A 694 -35.91 22.63 -6.55
C HIS A 694 -35.77 22.66 -8.08
N ASP A 695 -34.89 23.50 -8.62
CA ASP A 695 -34.75 23.80 -10.07
C ASP A 695 -33.60 23.04 -10.76
N ILE A 696 -32.97 22.07 -10.09
CA ILE A 696 -31.84 21.31 -10.66
C ILE A 696 -32.31 20.11 -11.51
N PRO A 697 -31.65 19.80 -12.65
CA PRO A 697 -31.91 18.59 -13.43
C PRO A 697 -31.69 17.31 -12.63
N SER A 698 -32.38 16.22 -13.00
CA SER A 698 -32.25 14.92 -12.33
C SER A 698 -30.82 14.37 -12.37
N ALA A 699 -30.10 14.55 -13.48
CA ALA A 699 -28.70 14.15 -13.61
C ALA A 699 -27.80 14.90 -12.61
N VAL A 700 -27.94 16.23 -12.50
CA VAL A 700 -27.19 17.07 -11.54
C VAL A 700 -27.50 16.66 -10.10
N ARG A 701 -28.76 16.32 -9.80
CA ARG A 701 -29.18 15.85 -8.47
C ARG A 701 -28.49 14.53 -8.09
N VAL A 702 -28.41 13.58 -9.01
CA VAL A 702 -27.73 12.29 -8.78
C VAL A 702 -26.24 12.49 -8.54
N ASP A 703 -25.57 13.28 -9.39
CA ASP A 703 -24.14 13.56 -9.25
C ASP A 703 -23.83 14.33 -7.94
N ALA A 704 -24.69 15.28 -7.53
CA ALA A 704 -24.55 15.98 -6.25
C ALA A 704 -24.74 15.07 -5.03
N MET A 705 -25.64 14.07 -5.10
CA MET A 705 -25.77 13.04 -4.06
C MET A 705 -24.51 12.19 -3.94
N GLN A 706 -23.94 11.77 -5.08
CA GLN A 706 -22.69 10.99 -5.11
C GLN A 706 -21.51 11.78 -4.52
N ILE A 707 -21.38 13.07 -4.86
CA ILE A 707 -20.36 13.97 -4.28
C ILE A 707 -20.52 14.05 -2.76
N ARG A 708 -21.75 14.22 -2.25
CA ARG A 708 -22.02 14.28 -0.80
C ARG A 708 -21.61 12.98 -0.10
N GLU A 709 -22.00 11.82 -0.63
CA GLU A 709 -21.67 10.51 -0.06
C GLU A 709 -20.17 10.22 -0.10
N ALA A 710 -19.48 10.61 -1.17
CA ALA A 710 -18.02 10.51 -1.27
C ALA A 710 -17.31 11.38 -0.21
N ALA A 711 -17.81 12.60 0.02
CA ALA A 711 -17.29 13.49 1.05
C ALA A 711 -17.51 12.96 2.47
N GLN A 712 -18.71 12.42 2.77
CA GLN A 712 -19.01 11.78 4.06
C GLN A 712 -18.11 10.58 4.34
N ARG A 713 -17.84 9.75 3.32
CA ARG A 713 -16.90 8.63 3.45
C ARG A 713 -15.48 9.10 3.74
N THR A 714 -15.03 10.14 3.05
CA THR A 714 -13.69 10.70 3.31
C THR A 714 -13.59 11.26 4.74
N ALA A 715 -14.68 11.82 5.27
CA ALA A 715 -14.75 12.35 6.63
C ALA A 715 -14.62 11.24 7.68
N SER A 716 -15.31 10.12 7.46
CA SER A 716 -15.22 8.94 8.32
C SER A 716 -13.80 8.38 8.39
N ILE A 717 -13.10 8.30 7.25
CA ILE A 717 -11.70 7.83 7.19
C ILE A 717 -10.78 8.75 8.00
N CYS A 718 -10.94 10.07 7.86
CA CYS A 718 -10.15 11.05 8.63
C CYS A 718 -10.38 10.92 10.14
N ALA A 719 -11.63 10.69 10.56
CA ALA A 719 -11.98 10.48 11.96
C ALA A 719 -11.33 9.21 12.54
N GLN A 720 -11.30 8.11 11.77
CA GLN A 720 -10.64 6.86 12.18
C GLN A 720 -9.12 7.01 12.29
N LEU A 721 -8.50 7.75 11.37
CA LEU A 721 -7.06 8.07 11.42
C LEU A 721 -6.70 8.92 12.65
N LEU A 722 -7.52 9.93 12.98
CA LEU A 722 -7.35 10.74 14.19
C LEU A 722 -7.44 9.92 15.48
N ALA A 723 -8.36 8.94 15.51
CA ALA A 723 -8.55 8.06 16.66
C ALA A 723 -7.32 7.16 16.92
N PHE A 724 -6.62 6.74 15.86
CA PHE A 724 -5.44 5.88 15.96
C PHE A 724 -4.15 6.62 16.33
N SER A 725 -4.03 7.89 15.97
CA SER A 725 -2.76 8.62 16.00
C SER A 725 -2.31 9.11 17.39
N ARG A 726 -3.11 8.92 18.43
CA ARG A 726 -3.00 9.71 19.67
C ARG A 726 -2.73 8.86 20.91
N ARG A 727 -1.75 9.32 21.72
CA ARG A 727 -1.65 9.01 23.15
C ARG A 727 -2.82 9.67 23.88
N GLN A 728 -3.78 8.88 24.35
CA GLN A 728 -4.87 9.37 25.19
C GLN A 728 -4.35 9.65 26.61
N ILE A 729 -4.58 10.86 27.11
CA ILE A 729 -4.62 11.11 28.56
C ILE A 729 -6.03 10.69 28.98
N THR A 730 -6.16 9.50 29.57
CA THR A 730 -7.45 8.93 29.95
C THR A 730 -8.04 9.67 31.14
N ARG A 731 -9.20 10.32 30.97
CA ARG A 731 -9.95 10.92 32.07
C ARG A 731 -10.94 9.90 32.62
N ARG A 732 -10.51 9.15 33.63
CA ARG A 732 -11.37 8.15 34.29
C ARG A 732 -12.36 8.87 35.22
N ASP A 733 -13.62 8.97 34.78
CA ASP A 733 -14.74 9.44 35.61
C ASP A 733 -15.60 8.23 36.04
N SER A 734 -16.38 8.37 37.13
CA SER A 734 -17.36 7.35 37.51
C SER A 734 -18.62 7.49 36.65
N ILE A 735 -18.84 6.53 35.75
CA ILE A 735 -19.91 6.57 34.74
C ILE A 735 -20.88 5.40 34.88
N ASP A 736 -22.14 5.63 34.49
CA ASP A 736 -23.17 4.61 34.33
C ASP A 736 -23.17 4.11 32.87
N LEU A 737 -22.75 2.86 32.65
CA LEU A 737 -22.70 2.27 31.31
C LEU A 737 -24.09 2.14 30.67
N ASN A 738 -25.15 1.90 31.46
CA ASN A 738 -26.49 1.85 30.90
C ASN A 738 -26.90 3.20 30.31
N ALA A 739 -26.55 4.30 30.99
CA ALA A 739 -26.80 5.64 30.51
C ALA A 739 -25.99 5.96 29.23
N VAL A 740 -24.77 5.43 29.10
CA VAL A 740 -23.95 5.59 27.89
C VAL A 740 -24.56 4.83 26.70
N VAL A 741 -24.93 3.55 26.90
CA VAL A 741 -25.53 2.75 25.83
C VAL A 741 -26.89 3.32 25.40
N ALA A 742 -27.73 3.72 26.36
CA ALA A 742 -29.03 4.34 26.07
C ALA A 742 -28.90 5.65 25.30
N ALA A 743 -27.89 6.49 25.62
CA ALA A 743 -27.64 7.72 24.88
C ALA A 743 -27.18 7.46 23.43
N LEU A 744 -26.46 6.36 23.19
CA LEU A 744 -25.99 5.98 21.86
C LEU A 744 -27.02 5.19 21.05
N GLU A 745 -28.03 4.59 21.66
CA GLU A 745 -29.02 3.73 21.00
C GLU A 745 -29.56 4.30 19.67
N PRO A 746 -29.97 5.58 19.57
CA PRO A 746 -30.47 6.14 18.31
C PRO A 746 -29.39 6.22 17.21
N ILE A 747 -28.13 6.42 17.59
CA ILE A 747 -26.98 6.48 16.69
C ILE A 747 -26.60 5.06 16.24
N LEU A 748 -26.59 4.11 17.17
CA LEU A 748 -26.31 2.70 16.88
C LEU A 748 -27.35 2.13 15.90
N GLN A 749 -28.63 2.43 16.13
CA GLN A 749 -29.71 1.96 15.26
C GLN A 749 -29.63 2.55 13.85
N ARG A 750 -29.31 3.85 13.72
CA ARG A 750 -29.03 4.46 12.40
C ARG A 750 -27.81 3.85 11.71
N THR A 751 -26.78 3.51 12.48
CA THR A 751 -25.53 2.95 11.95
C THR A 751 -25.73 1.52 11.41
N LEU A 752 -26.57 0.72 12.07
CA LEU A 752 -26.92 -0.65 11.70
C LEU A 752 -27.80 -0.74 10.43
N GLY A 753 -28.58 0.29 10.14
CA GLY A 753 -29.49 0.36 9.00
C GLY A 753 -30.80 -0.42 9.19
N GLU A 754 -31.73 -0.31 8.23
CA GLU A 754 -33.11 -0.84 8.36
C GLU A 754 -33.22 -2.37 8.39
N ARG A 755 -32.17 -3.09 7.97
CA ARG A 755 -32.16 -4.57 7.84
C ARG A 755 -31.68 -5.31 9.09
N THR A 756 -31.29 -4.58 10.14
CA THR A 756 -30.71 -5.15 11.35
C THR A 756 -31.45 -4.65 12.58
N THR A 757 -31.81 -5.54 13.49
CA THR A 757 -32.49 -5.18 14.74
C THR A 757 -31.49 -5.01 15.87
N LEU A 758 -31.65 -3.94 16.65
CA LEU A 758 -30.91 -3.72 17.90
C LEU A 758 -31.77 -4.22 19.07
N ASN A 759 -31.21 -5.11 19.88
CA ASN A 759 -31.83 -5.63 21.09
C ASN A 759 -31.00 -5.20 22.31
N TRP A 760 -31.55 -4.27 23.10
CA TRP A 760 -30.89 -3.72 24.28
C TRP A 760 -31.43 -4.38 25.56
N GLN A 761 -30.54 -5.00 26.35
CA GLN A 761 -30.86 -5.70 27.59
C GLN A 761 -30.02 -5.15 28.76
N PRO A 762 -30.46 -4.05 29.40
CA PRO A 762 -29.77 -3.49 30.56
C PRO A 762 -30.02 -4.31 31.83
N GLU A 763 -29.01 -4.43 32.69
CA GLU A 763 -29.20 -4.84 34.09
C GLU A 763 -29.87 -3.70 34.89
N ASP A 764 -30.88 -4.01 35.70
CA ASP A 764 -31.68 -3.02 36.44
C ASP A 764 -30.85 -2.17 37.43
N ARG A 765 -29.78 -2.75 38.01
CA ARG A 765 -28.89 -2.09 38.98
C ARG A 765 -27.43 -2.34 38.66
N LEU A 766 -26.95 -1.76 37.57
CA LEU A 766 -25.55 -1.84 37.20
C LEU A 766 -24.66 -1.01 38.14
N ALA A 767 -23.53 -1.57 38.58
CA ALA A 767 -22.53 -0.82 39.31
C ALA A 767 -21.88 0.24 38.40
N PRO A 768 -21.47 1.41 38.92
CA PRO A 768 -20.72 2.36 38.12
C PRO A 768 -19.35 1.79 37.74
N VAL A 769 -18.76 2.29 36.66
CA VAL A 769 -17.40 1.92 36.24
C VAL A 769 -16.52 3.16 36.20
N SER A 770 -15.24 2.99 36.52
CA SER A 770 -14.24 4.05 36.39
C SER A 770 -13.72 4.04 34.96
N ALA A 771 -14.37 4.78 34.08
CA ALA A 771 -14.00 4.80 32.67
C ALA A 771 -14.21 6.17 32.01
N ASP A 772 -13.42 6.41 30.96
CA ASP A 772 -13.61 7.55 30.08
C ASP A 772 -14.82 7.29 29.19
N ARG A 773 -15.88 8.11 29.35
CA ARG A 773 -17.13 7.99 28.60
C ARG A 773 -16.91 7.95 27.09
N GLY A 774 -16.08 8.84 26.55
CA GLY A 774 -15.83 8.92 25.10
C GLY A 774 -15.11 7.68 24.58
N GLN A 775 -14.20 7.10 25.36
CA GLN A 775 -13.54 5.85 24.99
C GLN A 775 -14.50 4.65 25.02
N ILE A 776 -15.45 4.60 25.96
CA ILE A 776 -16.49 3.56 25.97
C ILE A 776 -17.45 3.73 24.79
N GLU A 777 -17.85 4.96 24.46
CA GLU A 777 -18.66 5.26 23.27
C GLU A 777 -17.93 4.80 21.98
N GLN A 778 -16.63 5.02 21.91
CA GLN A 778 -15.77 4.55 20.80
C GLN A 778 -15.68 3.02 20.74
N VAL A 779 -15.59 2.34 21.88
CA VAL A 779 -15.59 0.87 21.94
C VAL A 779 -16.91 0.32 21.37
N LEU A 780 -18.04 0.87 21.81
CA LEU A 780 -19.37 0.49 21.31
C LEU A 780 -19.48 0.72 19.80
N LEU A 781 -19.15 1.91 19.30
CA LEU A 781 -19.21 2.22 17.87
C LEU A 781 -18.35 1.28 17.03
N ASN A 782 -17.13 0.95 17.47
CA ASN A 782 -16.24 0.03 16.75
C ASN A 782 -16.82 -1.39 16.69
N LEU A 783 -17.39 -1.89 17.80
CA LEU A 783 -18.01 -3.21 17.83
C LEU A 783 -19.28 -3.27 16.97
N VAL A 784 -20.10 -2.21 17.00
CA VAL A 784 -21.33 -2.13 16.18
C VAL A 784 -21.00 -2.04 14.68
N LEU A 785 -20.00 -1.27 14.28
CA LEU A 785 -19.55 -1.22 12.88
C LEU A 785 -19.04 -2.58 12.40
N ASN A 786 -18.25 -3.27 13.24
CA ASN A 786 -17.78 -4.61 12.91
C ASN A 786 -18.93 -5.62 12.77
N ALA A 787 -19.90 -5.56 13.68
CA ALA A 787 -21.08 -6.40 13.66
C ALA A 787 -21.97 -6.14 12.45
N ARG A 788 -22.19 -4.86 12.08
CA ARG A 788 -22.94 -4.49 10.86
C ARG A 788 -22.31 -5.10 9.62
N ASP A 789 -21.01 -4.95 9.48
CA ASP A 789 -20.28 -5.49 8.32
C ASP A 789 -20.33 -7.03 8.28
N ALA A 790 -20.34 -7.69 9.44
CA ALA A 790 -20.53 -9.14 9.57
C ALA A 790 -21.97 -9.59 9.25
N MET A 791 -22.94 -8.70 9.36
CA MET A 791 -24.38 -8.90 9.09
C MET A 791 -24.85 -8.23 7.79
N ALA A 792 -24.06 -8.29 6.71
CA ALA A 792 -24.39 -7.66 5.42
C ALA A 792 -25.76 -8.07 4.83
N GLY A 793 -26.29 -9.24 5.22
CA GLY A 793 -27.62 -9.74 4.85
C GLY A 793 -28.77 -9.33 5.78
N GLY A 794 -28.51 -8.55 6.84
CA GLY A 794 -29.41 -8.32 7.97
C GLY A 794 -29.13 -9.29 9.12
N GLY A 795 -29.69 -9.01 10.31
CA GLY A 795 -29.45 -9.80 11.50
C GLY A 795 -29.92 -9.13 12.79
N MET A 796 -29.50 -9.66 13.94
CA MET A 796 -29.77 -9.07 15.24
C MET A 796 -28.45 -8.74 15.95
N LEU A 797 -28.33 -7.50 16.42
CA LEU A 797 -27.30 -7.09 17.36
C LEU A 797 -27.91 -7.04 18.76
N SER A 798 -27.36 -7.78 19.71
CA SER A 798 -27.70 -7.68 21.12
C SER A 798 -26.61 -6.93 21.89
N VAL A 799 -27.00 -5.98 22.73
CA VAL A 799 -26.12 -5.33 23.70
C VAL A 799 -26.67 -5.64 25.10
N GLU A 800 -25.84 -6.19 25.98
CA GLU A 800 -26.20 -6.65 27.32
C GLU A 800 -25.23 -6.03 28.34
N THR A 801 -25.73 -5.61 29.50
CA THR A 801 -24.89 -5.26 30.65
C THR A 801 -25.21 -6.17 31.82
N ALA A 802 -24.20 -6.51 32.63
CA ALA A 802 -24.38 -7.34 33.82
C ALA A 802 -23.31 -7.05 34.88
N ASN A 803 -23.64 -7.14 36.16
CA ASN A 803 -22.63 -7.16 37.23
C ASN A 803 -22.05 -8.57 37.35
N MET A 804 -20.72 -8.69 37.45
CA MET A 804 -20.05 -9.99 37.57
C MET A 804 -18.91 -9.93 38.58
N THR A 805 -18.68 -11.02 39.32
CA THR A 805 -17.49 -11.15 40.19
C THR A 805 -16.49 -12.07 39.49
N ILE A 806 -15.23 -11.64 39.37
CA ILE A 806 -14.14 -12.43 38.78
C ILE A 806 -13.31 -13.04 39.91
N ASP A 807 -13.28 -14.37 39.96
CA ASP A 807 -12.47 -15.14 40.91
C ASP A 807 -11.05 -15.41 40.40
N GLU A 808 -10.11 -15.75 41.28
CA GLU A 808 -8.71 -16.10 40.94
C GLU A 808 -8.59 -17.23 39.91
N ALA A 809 -9.51 -18.20 39.91
CA ALA A 809 -9.52 -19.31 38.95
C ALA A 809 -9.99 -18.93 37.54
N HIS A 810 -10.64 -17.76 37.40
CA HIS A 810 -11.24 -17.28 36.14
C HIS A 810 -10.55 -16.02 35.59
N ALA A 811 -9.52 -15.50 36.26
CA ALA A 811 -8.71 -14.40 35.78
C ALA A 811 -7.83 -14.87 34.59
N PRO A 812 -7.87 -14.21 33.42
CA PRO A 812 -7.08 -14.62 32.26
C PRO A 812 -5.58 -14.49 32.54
N SER A 813 -4.81 -15.49 32.08
CA SER A 813 -3.34 -15.53 32.18
C SER A 813 -2.72 -14.90 30.92
N GLU A 814 -2.80 -13.58 30.78
CA GLU A 814 -2.21 -12.89 29.62
C GLU A 814 -0.75 -12.44 29.86
N PRO A 815 0.11 -12.44 28.82
CA PRO A 815 1.46 -11.90 28.91
C PRO A 815 1.40 -10.36 28.94
N GLY A 816 1.31 -9.76 30.13
CA GLY A 816 1.34 -8.30 30.29
C GLY A 816 0.77 -7.73 31.59
N GLY A 817 0.06 -8.52 32.39
CA GLY A 817 -0.41 -8.10 33.71
C GLY A 817 -1.41 -9.07 34.33
N THR A 818 -1.31 -9.32 35.64
CA THR A 818 -2.28 -10.10 36.40
C THR A 818 -3.54 -9.27 36.68
N VAL A 819 -4.69 -9.67 36.10
CA VAL A 819 -6.01 -9.12 36.43
C VAL A 819 -6.30 -9.37 37.91
N ARG A 820 -6.66 -8.34 38.67
CA ARG A 820 -6.99 -8.48 40.09
C ARG A 820 -8.42 -9.03 40.26
N PRO A 821 -8.62 -10.11 41.03
CA PRO A 821 -9.96 -10.61 41.37
C PRO A 821 -10.79 -9.51 42.04
N GLY A 822 -12.09 -9.44 41.75
CA GLY A 822 -12.97 -8.40 42.28
C GLY A 822 -14.31 -8.23 41.56
N PRO A 823 -15.08 -7.20 41.92
CA PRO A 823 -16.33 -6.85 41.24
C PRO A 823 -16.04 -6.15 39.91
N PHE A 824 -16.63 -6.67 38.84
CA PHE A 824 -16.57 -6.15 37.48
C PHE A 824 -17.97 -5.90 36.95
N VAL A 825 -18.03 -5.05 35.92
CA VAL A 825 -19.19 -4.86 35.08
C VAL A 825 -18.87 -5.42 33.70
N ALA A 826 -19.74 -6.30 33.22
CA ALA A 826 -19.64 -6.90 31.90
C ALA A 826 -20.52 -6.11 30.92
N LEU A 827 -19.94 -5.68 29.80
CA LEU A 827 -20.63 -5.14 28.64
C LEU A 827 -20.44 -6.14 27.49
N ARG A 828 -21.53 -6.78 27.07
CA ARG A 828 -21.50 -7.79 26.01
C ARG A 828 -22.18 -7.26 24.76
N VAL A 829 -21.49 -7.35 23.64
CA VAL A 829 -22.01 -7.01 22.30
C VAL A 829 -21.97 -8.27 21.46
N SER A 830 -23.14 -8.74 21.02
CA SER A 830 -23.30 -9.98 20.26
C SER A 830 -23.99 -9.72 18.93
N ASP A 831 -23.44 -10.25 17.86
CA ASP A 831 -24.05 -10.24 16.52
C ASP A 831 -24.42 -11.65 16.07
N THR A 832 -25.36 -11.74 15.13
CA THR A 832 -25.75 -12.99 14.45
C THR A 832 -25.14 -13.07 13.04
N GLY A 833 -23.96 -12.48 12.84
CA GLY A 833 -23.29 -12.39 11.56
C GLY A 833 -22.56 -13.67 11.16
N ASN A 834 -21.60 -13.52 10.24
CA ASN A 834 -20.83 -14.64 9.69
C ASN A 834 -19.79 -15.27 10.65
N GLY A 835 -19.52 -14.66 11.81
CA GLY A 835 -18.53 -15.15 12.77
C GLY A 835 -17.08 -15.14 12.24
N MET A 836 -16.14 -15.51 13.10
CA MET A 836 -14.70 -15.56 12.81
C MET A 836 -14.19 -16.99 12.75
N SER A 837 -13.23 -17.26 11.85
CA SER A 837 -12.47 -18.52 11.86
C SER A 837 -11.52 -18.56 13.07
N PRO A 838 -11.05 -19.74 13.51
CA PRO A 838 -10.06 -19.86 14.59
C PRO A 838 -8.78 -19.04 14.33
N GLU A 839 -8.33 -18.98 13.08
CA GLU A 839 -7.19 -18.18 12.65
C GLU A 839 -7.48 -16.67 12.78
N THR A 840 -8.65 -16.21 12.30
CA THR A 840 -9.06 -14.81 12.45
C THR A 840 -9.17 -14.42 13.92
N LEU A 841 -9.72 -15.30 14.76
CA LEU A 841 -9.90 -15.06 16.19
C LEU A 841 -8.54 -14.91 16.91
N ALA A 842 -7.52 -15.68 16.53
CA ALA A 842 -6.18 -15.60 17.11
C ALA A 842 -5.49 -14.25 16.85
N HIS A 843 -5.77 -13.63 15.70
CA HIS A 843 -5.13 -12.38 15.26
C HIS A 843 -6.07 -11.15 15.32
N CYS A 844 -7.31 -11.31 15.80
CA CYS A 844 -8.35 -10.27 15.66
C CYS A 844 -8.03 -8.94 16.36
N PHE A 845 -7.14 -8.94 17.36
CA PHE A 845 -6.70 -7.74 18.08
C PHE A 845 -5.37 -7.15 17.57
N GLU A 846 -4.75 -7.75 16.54
CA GLU A 846 -3.53 -7.22 15.96
C GLU A 846 -3.81 -5.93 15.15
N PRO A 847 -2.99 -4.88 15.31
CA PRO A 847 -3.14 -3.66 14.52
C PRO A 847 -3.00 -3.92 13.01
N PHE A 848 -3.90 -3.36 12.22
CA PHE A 848 -3.97 -3.52 10.76
C PHE A 848 -4.34 -4.93 10.28
N TYR A 849 -4.62 -5.86 11.18
CA TYR A 849 -5.14 -7.17 10.82
C TYR A 849 -6.62 -7.06 10.44
N THR A 850 -6.96 -7.59 9.27
CA THR A 850 -8.35 -7.66 8.80
C THR A 850 -8.56 -8.97 8.05
N SER A 851 -9.60 -9.72 8.43
CA SER A 851 -10.06 -10.89 7.69
C SER A 851 -10.93 -10.53 6.48
N LYS A 852 -11.30 -9.24 6.37
CA LYS A 852 -11.98 -8.68 5.21
C LYS A 852 -10.87 -8.33 4.20
N GLY A 853 -11.00 -8.80 2.95
CA GLY A 853 -9.95 -8.68 1.92
C GLY A 853 -9.33 -7.29 1.77
N PRO A 854 -8.16 -7.17 1.12
CA PRO A 854 -7.35 -5.95 1.11
C PRO A 854 -8.15 -4.73 0.63
N GLY A 855 -8.30 -3.72 1.51
CA GLY A 855 -9.09 -2.51 1.24
C GLY A 855 -10.49 -2.49 1.88
N LYS A 856 -10.93 -3.57 2.53
CA LYS A 856 -12.16 -3.61 3.33
C LYS A 856 -11.83 -3.56 4.83
N GLY A 857 -11.97 -2.38 5.41
CA GLY A 857 -11.72 -2.15 6.84
C GLY A 857 -10.25 -1.85 7.16
N THR A 858 -10.04 -0.92 8.08
CA THR A 858 -8.70 -0.41 8.45
C THR A 858 -7.86 -1.41 9.25
N GLY A 859 -8.48 -2.47 9.80
CA GLY A 859 -7.84 -3.40 10.75
C GLY A 859 -7.47 -2.74 12.09
N LEU A 860 -7.95 -1.51 12.34
CA LEU A 860 -7.63 -0.74 13.54
C LEU A 860 -8.73 -0.77 14.60
N GLY A 861 -9.95 -1.17 14.23
CA GLY A 861 -11.11 -1.10 15.13
C GLY A 861 -10.96 -1.97 16.38
N LEU A 862 -10.67 -3.26 16.21
CA LEU A 862 -10.58 -4.21 17.33
C LEU A 862 -9.31 -4.01 18.18
N SER A 863 -8.17 -3.69 17.55
CA SER A 863 -6.93 -3.35 18.28
C SER A 863 -7.10 -2.09 19.15
N THR A 864 -7.88 -1.10 18.67
CA THR A 864 -8.26 0.08 19.46
C THR A 864 -9.17 -0.29 20.63
N VAL A 865 -10.16 -1.15 20.40
CA VAL A 865 -11.04 -1.67 21.47
C VAL A 865 -10.22 -2.38 22.55
N HIS A 866 -9.28 -3.24 22.16
CA HIS A 866 -8.38 -3.93 23.07
C HIS A 866 -7.52 -2.97 23.89
N GLY A 867 -6.91 -1.98 23.25
CA GLY A 867 -6.09 -0.96 23.92
C GLY A 867 -6.87 -0.12 24.93
N ILE A 868 -8.08 0.34 24.56
CA ILE A 868 -8.96 1.12 25.44
C ILE A 868 -9.34 0.31 26.69
N VAL A 869 -9.73 -0.96 26.52
CA VAL A 869 -10.16 -1.79 27.65
C VAL A 869 -9.02 -2.04 28.63
N HIS A 870 -7.82 -2.32 28.12
CA HIS A 870 -6.61 -2.48 28.95
C HIS A 870 -6.22 -1.18 29.66
N GLN A 871 -6.35 -0.02 29.00
CA GLN A 871 -6.14 1.29 29.64
C GLN A 871 -7.12 1.60 30.78
N HIS A 872 -8.21 0.82 30.90
CA HIS A 872 -9.20 0.93 31.97
C HIS A 872 -9.12 -0.21 32.99
N ASP A 873 -7.96 -0.90 33.05
CA ASP A 873 -7.73 -2.05 33.92
C ASP A 873 -8.75 -3.19 33.69
N GLY A 874 -9.35 -3.22 32.49
CA GLY A 874 -10.29 -4.23 32.05
C GLY A 874 -9.67 -5.27 31.14
N PHE A 875 -10.46 -6.27 30.75
CA PHE A 875 -10.07 -7.28 29.77
C PHE A 875 -11.25 -7.66 28.86
N ILE A 876 -10.97 -8.32 27.74
CA ILE A 876 -11.98 -8.71 26.75
C ILE A 876 -11.99 -10.22 26.61
N ARG A 877 -13.19 -10.82 26.51
CA ARG A 877 -13.37 -12.19 26.02
C ARG A 877 -14.13 -12.16 24.71
N VAL A 878 -13.71 -13.03 23.79
CA VAL A 878 -14.36 -13.17 22.49
C VAL A 878 -14.82 -14.60 22.33
N ALA A 879 -16.09 -14.78 21.98
CA ALA A 879 -16.65 -16.05 21.55
C ALA A 879 -17.18 -15.87 20.14
N SER A 880 -16.69 -16.67 19.19
CA SER A 880 -17.12 -16.58 17.79
C SER A 880 -17.19 -17.97 17.17
N GLU A 881 -18.26 -18.22 16.41
CA GLU A 881 -18.44 -19.46 15.64
C GLU A 881 -18.80 -19.08 14.19
N LEU A 882 -18.10 -19.68 13.23
CA LEU A 882 -18.33 -19.43 11.81
C LEU A 882 -19.78 -19.74 11.43
N GLY A 883 -20.47 -18.76 10.85
CA GLY A 883 -21.89 -18.83 10.45
C GLY A 883 -22.91 -18.64 11.58
N ARG A 884 -22.48 -18.41 12.83
CA ARG A 884 -23.39 -18.16 13.97
C ARG A 884 -23.25 -16.78 14.60
N GLY A 885 -22.13 -16.10 14.35
CA GLY A 885 -21.89 -14.72 14.78
C GLY A 885 -20.79 -14.61 15.83
N THR A 886 -20.61 -13.41 16.37
CA THR A 886 -19.57 -13.10 17.35
C THR A 886 -20.15 -12.43 18.57
N ALA A 887 -19.64 -12.77 19.75
CA ALA A 887 -19.87 -12.07 21.00
C ALA A 887 -18.56 -11.55 21.59
N PHE A 888 -18.48 -10.23 21.78
CA PHE A 888 -17.42 -9.57 22.55
C PHE A 888 -17.96 -9.25 23.94
N THR A 889 -17.28 -9.71 24.99
CA THR A 889 -17.61 -9.38 26.37
C THR A 889 -16.46 -8.59 26.99
N ILE A 890 -16.72 -7.34 27.30
CA ILE A 890 -15.78 -6.40 27.91
C ILE A 890 -16.01 -6.39 29.41
N PHE A 891 -14.96 -6.56 30.19
CA PHE A 891 -15.01 -6.52 31.64
C PHE A 891 -14.29 -5.26 32.14
N LEU A 892 -15.00 -4.40 32.86
CA LEU A 892 -14.45 -3.20 33.48
C LEU A 892 -14.60 -3.29 35.01
N PRO A 893 -13.60 -2.87 35.80
CA PRO A 893 -13.70 -2.88 37.25
C PRO A 893 -14.82 -1.96 37.74
N ALA A 894 -15.63 -2.44 38.68
CA ALA A 894 -16.68 -1.63 39.28
C ALA A 894 -16.06 -0.51 40.15
N ALA A 895 -16.54 0.72 39.98
CA ALA A 895 -16.18 1.88 40.79
C ALA A 895 -17.01 1.94 42.08
N THR A 896 -16.43 2.59 43.10
CA THR A 896 -17.12 2.87 44.37
C THR A 896 -17.69 4.28 44.46
N ASP A 897 -17.32 5.17 43.54
CA ASP A 897 -17.71 6.58 43.54
C ASP A 897 -19.08 6.81 42.88
N PRO A 898 -19.90 7.77 43.36
CA PRO A 898 -21.21 8.07 42.77
C PRO A 898 -21.10 8.56 41.30
N VAL A 899 -22.07 8.15 40.47
CA VAL A 899 -22.14 8.46 39.03
C VAL A 899 -22.24 9.97 38.79
N SER A 900 -21.42 10.49 37.88
CA SER A 900 -21.46 11.90 37.47
C SER A 900 -22.42 12.14 36.28
N GLY A 901 -23.50 12.90 36.53
CA GLY A 901 -24.32 13.58 35.51
C GLY A 901 -25.37 12.74 34.76
N ALA A 902 -26.66 13.02 35.01
CA ALA A 902 -27.79 12.45 34.27
C ALA A 902 -28.07 13.15 32.91
N PRO A 903 -28.60 12.45 31.88
CA PRO A 903 -29.01 13.03 30.59
C PRO A 903 -30.40 13.68 30.67
N VAL A 904 -30.59 14.77 29.91
CA VAL A 904 -31.85 15.51 29.75
C VAL A 904 -32.51 15.10 28.43
N GLU A 905 -33.79 14.72 28.46
CA GLU A 905 -34.59 14.33 27.28
C GLU A 905 -34.89 15.52 26.34
N ALA A 906 -34.69 15.31 25.03
CA ALA A 906 -34.96 16.30 23.99
C ALA A 906 -36.44 16.30 23.56
N ARG A 907 -37.07 17.48 23.51
CA ARG A 907 -38.42 17.72 22.97
C ARG A 907 -38.35 18.21 21.52
N ALA A 908 -39.40 17.87 20.75
CA ALA A 908 -39.55 18.19 19.33
C ALA A 908 -39.78 19.70 19.02
N PRO A 909 -39.42 20.17 17.81
CA PRO A 909 -39.17 21.59 17.53
C PRO A 909 -40.42 22.43 17.19
N LYS A 910 -40.37 23.73 17.50
CA LYS A 910 -41.26 24.78 16.97
C LYS A 910 -40.49 25.70 16.02
N THR A 911 -40.95 25.83 14.79
CA THR A 911 -40.34 26.69 13.76
C THR A 911 -40.69 28.17 13.93
N GLY A 912 -39.69 29.06 13.79
CA GLY A 912 -39.89 30.49 13.48
C GLY A 912 -39.31 31.48 14.48
N ARG A 913 -37.98 31.57 14.64
CA ARG A 913 -37.34 32.68 15.39
C ARG A 913 -36.32 33.42 14.53
N THR A 914 -36.37 34.75 14.64
CA THR A 914 -35.45 35.72 14.07
C THR A 914 -34.42 36.11 15.14
N GLY A 915 -33.21 35.55 15.11
CA GLY A 915 -32.12 35.87 16.04
C GLY A 915 -30.85 36.31 15.31
N THR A 916 -29.91 36.96 16.00
CA THR A 916 -28.58 37.34 15.46
C THR A 916 -27.51 36.40 15.97
N ILE A 917 -26.69 35.84 15.07
CA ILE A 917 -25.59 34.93 15.38
C ILE A 917 -24.27 35.51 14.86
N LEU A 918 -23.23 35.53 15.68
CA LEU A 918 -21.88 35.86 15.24
C LEU A 918 -21.12 34.57 14.92
N VAL A 919 -20.43 34.54 13.77
CA VAL A 919 -19.58 33.43 13.33
C VAL A 919 -18.13 33.93 13.26
N ALA A 920 -17.26 33.39 14.11
CA ALA A 920 -15.83 33.60 14.11
C ALA A 920 -15.13 32.34 13.59
N GLU A 921 -14.46 32.44 12.45
CA GLU A 921 -13.81 31.33 11.76
C GLU A 921 -12.72 31.91 10.87
N ASP A 922 -11.51 31.38 10.93
CA ASP A 922 -10.36 31.89 10.17
C ASP A 922 -10.39 31.44 8.71
N GLU A 923 -10.84 30.20 8.46
CA GLU A 923 -11.04 29.67 7.13
C GLU A 923 -12.29 30.29 6.49
N GLU A 924 -12.07 31.28 5.61
CA GLU A 924 -13.14 32.03 4.93
C GLU A 924 -14.19 31.13 4.27
N SER A 925 -13.76 30.04 3.65
CA SER A 925 -14.65 29.11 2.97
C SER A 925 -15.60 28.39 3.94
N VAL A 926 -15.13 28.01 5.13
CA VAL A 926 -15.96 27.40 6.19
C VAL A 926 -16.89 28.45 6.81
N ARG A 927 -16.38 29.67 7.02
CA ARG A 927 -17.16 30.82 7.55
C ARG A 927 -18.36 31.14 6.66
N GLN A 928 -18.15 31.21 5.35
CA GLN A 928 -19.20 31.46 4.36
C GLN A 928 -20.27 30.36 4.34
N ILE A 929 -19.89 29.09 4.46
CA ILE A 929 -20.85 27.96 4.52
C ILE A 929 -21.72 28.07 5.77
N ALA A 930 -21.13 28.32 6.94
CA ALA A 930 -21.85 28.51 8.19
C ALA A 930 -22.79 29.74 8.11
N ALA A 931 -22.30 30.87 7.63
CA ALA A 931 -23.08 32.10 7.48
C ALA A 931 -24.26 31.91 6.51
N ARG A 932 -24.05 31.26 5.37
CA ARG A 932 -25.11 30.96 4.40
C ARG A 932 -26.17 30.01 4.97
N ALA A 933 -25.76 28.98 5.70
CA ALA A 933 -26.69 28.04 6.34
C ALA A 933 -27.59 28.76 7.37
N LEU A 934 -26.99 29.59 8.23
CA LEU A 934 -27.72 30.33 9.27
C LEU A 934 -28.63 31.41 8.66
N THR A 935 -28.15 32.13 7.65
CA THR A 935 -28.96 33.14 6.93
C THR A 935 -30.15 32.48 6.22
N GLY A 936 -29.94 31.34 5.57
CA GLY A 936 -31.00 30.56 4.94
C GLY A 936 -32.05 30.03 5.92
N ALA A 937 -31.69 29.82 7.19
CA ALA A 937 -32.60 29.46 8.26
C ALA A 937 -33.32 30.67 8.92
N GLY A 938 -33.05 31.89 8.47
CA GLY A 938 -33.70 33.12 8.95
C GLY A 938 -32.97 33.87 10.06
N TYR A 939 -31.70 33.53 10.36
CA TYR A 939 -30.88 34.27 11.32
C TYR A 939 -30.13 35.42 10.66
N ALA A 940 -29.92 36.52 11.38
CA ALA A 940 -28.99 37.58 10.96
C ALA A 940 -27.56 37.19 11.36
N VAL A 941 -26.62 37.15 10.42
CA VAL A 941 -25.26 36.69 10.68
C VAL A 941 -24.26 37.85 10.74
N LEU A 942 -23.36 37.83 11.70
CA LEU A 942 -22.15 38.66 11.77
C LEU A 942 -20.94 37.78 11.53
N GLU A 943 -20.01 38.20 10.68
CA GLU A 943 -18.81 37.41 10.37
C GLU A 943 -17.56 38.07 10.94
N ALA A 944 -16.67 37.24 11.48
CA ALA A 944 -15.35 37.61 11.99
C ALA A 944 -14.31 36.56 11.57
N ALA A 945 -13.08 37.00 11.30
CA ALA A 945 -11.98 36.12 10.88
C ALA A 945 -11.18 35.54 12.06
N ASP A 946 -11.29 36.13 13.25
CA ASP A 946 -10.58 35.73 14.45
C ASP A 946 -11.32 36.24 15.70
N GLY A 947 -10.82 35.90 16.88
CA GLY A 947 -11.43 36.31 18.15
C GLY A 947 -11.40 37.83 18.41
N GLU A 948 -10.35 38.54 18.00
CA GLU A 948 -10.28 40.00 18.20
C GLU A 948 -11.29 40.74 17.32
N ALA A 949 -11.40 40.34 16.04
CA ALA A 949 -12.40 40.84 15.12
C ALA A 949 -13.82 40.54 15.62
N ALA A 950 -14.05 39.37 16.23
CA ALA A 950 -15.34 39.03 16.84
C ALA A 950 -15.69 39.99 17.98
N LEU A 951 -14.74 40.29 18.88
CA LEU A 951 -14.92 41.25 19.96
C LEU A 951 -15.18 42.67 19.44
N ALA A 952 -14.45 43.10 18.42
CA ALA A 952 -14.67 44.41 17.78
C ALA A 952 -16.10 44.53 17.23
N ARG A 953 -16.58 43.51 16.50
CA ARG A 953 -17.95 43.47 15.96
C ARG A 953 -19.02 43.46 17.05
N LEU A 954 -18.77 42.81 18.18
CA LEU A 954 -19.69 42.79 19.32
C LEU A 954 -19.77 44.15 20.04
N ARG A 955 -18.69 44.93 20.03
CA ARG A 955 -18.61 46.28 20.61
C ARG A 955 -19.25 47.35 19.72
N GLU A 956 -19.09 47.22 18.40
CA GLU A 956 -19.64 48.17 17.42
C GLU A 956 -21.17 48.07 17.24
N ARG A 957 -21.75 46.89 17.48
CA ARG A 957 -23.19 46.65 17.24
C ARG A 957 -24.05 47.12 18.41
N GLN A 958 -25.09 47.91 18.11
CA GLN A 958 -26.05 48.43 19.09
C GLN A 958 -27.22 47.46 19.43
N GLY A 959 -27.32 46.30 18.77
CA GLY A 959 -28.39 45.30 18.97
C GLY A 959 -27.88 43.99 19.60
N PRO A 960 -28.79 43.18 20.21
CA PRO A 960 -28.40 41.93 20.88
C PRO A 960 -27.87 40.90 19.88
N VAL A 961 -26.88 40.14 20.31
CA VAL A 961 -26.41 38.91 19.66
C VAL A 961 -26.88 37.75 20.54
N ASP A 962 -27.55 36.77 19.96
CA ASP A 962 -28.16 35.66 20.70
C ASP A 962 -27.19 34.50 20.89
N LEU A 963 -26.21 34.37 19.98
CA LEU A 963 -25.26 33.26 19.94
C LEU A 963 -23.95 33.66 19.24
N VAL A 964 -22.83 33.17 19.76
CA VAL A 964 -21.53 33.19 19.07
C VAL A 964 -21.15 31.76 18.69
N LEU A 965 -20.79 31.55 17.43
CA LEU A 965 -20.21 30.33 16.89
C LEU A 965 -18.74 30.64 16.59
N THR A 966 -17.80 29.93 17.19
CA THR A 966 -16.36 30.23 17.02
C THR A 966 -15.54 28.98 16.80
N ASP A 967 -14.61 28.99 15.85
CA ASP A 967 -13.62 27.92 15.73
C ASP A 967 -12.64 27.95 16.90
N ILE A 968 -12.18 26.78 17.34
CA ILE A 968 -11.23 26.69 18.44
C ILE A 968 -9.84 27.11 17.99
N ASN A 969 -9.39 26.66 16.82
CA ASN A 969 -8.03 26.90 16.34
C ASN A 969 -7.99 28.10 15.39
N MET A 970 -8.10 29.31 15.94
CA MET A 970 -7.98 30.55 15.15
C MET A 970 -6.66 31.29 15.48
N PRO A 971 -6.05 31.99 14.50
CA PRO A 971 -4.87 32.81 14.73
C PRO A 971 -5.21 34.05 15.58
N VAL A 972 -4.19 34.67 16.17
CA VAL A 972 -4.28 35.87 17.04
C VAL A 972 -4.98 35.61 18.38
N MET A 973 -6.28 35.30 18.34
CA MET A 973 -7.08 34.93 19.51
C MET A 973 -7.88 33.67 19.16
N ASP A 974 -7.57 32.58 19.88
CA ASP A 974 -8.24 31.30 19.71
C ASP A 974 -9.69 31.34 20.24
N GLY A 975 -10.51 30.36 19.83
CA GLY A 975 -11.93 30.35 20.19
C GLY A 975 -12.19 30.17 21.69
N ARG A 976 -11.25 29.55 22.42
CA ARG A 976 -11.36 29.34 23.87
C ARG A 976 -11.11 30.64 24.62
N ALA A 977 -10.09 31.38 24.22
CA ALA A 977 -9.79 32.71 24.72
C ALA A 977 -10.94 33.67 24.44
N LEU A 978 -11.53 33.61 23.24
CA LEU A 978 -12.73 34.37 22.91
C LEU A 978 -13.90 33.98 23.84
N ALA A 979 -14.19 32.69 23.99
CA ALA A 979 -15.27 32.21 24.84
C ALA A 979 -15.09 32.62 26.31
N ALA A 980 -13.87 32.51 26.84
CA ALA A 980 -13.52 32.96 28.18
C ALA A 980 -13.72 34.47 28.36
N HIS A 981 -13.32 35.27 27.37
CA HIS A 981 -13.52 36.72 27.38
C HIS A 981 -15.01 37.09 27.37
N LEU A 982 -15.81 36.42 26.54
CA LEU A 982 -17.25 36.63 26.44
C LEU A 982 -17.99 36.20 27.71
N ALA A 983 -17.55 35.12 28.37
CA ALA A 983 -18.11 34.70 29.64
C ALA A 983 -17.93 35.76 30.74
N MET A 984 -16.83 36.53 30.70
CA MET A 984 -16.57 37.64 31.64
C MET A 984 -17.36 38.92 31.29
N GLU A 985 -17.38 39.34 30.01
CA GLU A 985 -18.02 40.60 29.60
C GLU A 985 -19.54 40.46 29.41
N ARG A 986 -20.02 39.33 28.88
CA ARG A 986 -21.42 39.07 28.50
C ARG A 986 -21.87 37.66 28.95
N PRO A 987 -22.13 37.44 30.25
CA PRO A 987 -22.43 36.11 30.81
C PRO A 987 -23.69 35.44 30.25
N ASP A 988 -24.63 36.23 29.72
CA ASP A 988 -25.87 35.73 29.12
C ASP A 988 -25.70 35.30 27.64
N LEU A 989 -24.55 35.60 27.03
CA LEU A 989 -24.25 35.28 25.63
C LEU A 989 -23.82 33.83 25.50
N ARG A 990 -24.53 33.08 24.66
CA ARG A 990 -24.25 31.66 24.42
C ARG A 990 -23.08 31.54 23.43
N VAL A 991 -22.23 30.52 23.62
CA VAL A 991 -21.10 30.24 22.74
C VAL A 991 -21.12 28.77 22.30
N ILE A 992 -20.98 28.53 21.00
CA ILE A 992 -20.69 27.22 20.41
C ILE A 992 -19.26 27.23 19.90
N LEU A 993 -18.50 26.23 20.33
CA LEU A 993 -17.15 25.98 19.84
C LEU A 993 -17.20 24.99 18.66
N MET A 994 -16.66 25.38 17.52
CA MET A 994 -16.44 24.49 16.38
C MET A 994 -15.07 23.84 16.52
N SER A 995 -14.98 22.55 16.24
CA SER A 995 -13.69 21.86 16.31
C SER A 995 -13.59 20.72 15.31
N GLY A 996 -12.45 20.64 14.62
CA GLY A 996 -12.06 19.44 13.87
C GLY A 996 -11.57 18.28 14.74
N ASP A 997 -11.51 18.47 16.06
CA ASP A 997 -10.98 17.52 17.04
C ASP A 997 -11.99 17.26 18.18
N PRO A 998 -12.45 16.02 18.39
CA PRO A 998 -13.33 15.66 19.50
C PRO A 998 -12.77 15.94 20.92
N ARG A 999 -11.44 16.07 21.12
CA ARG A 999 -10.83 16.28 22.45
C ARG A 999 -10.86 17.73 22.93
N SER A 1000 -10.98 18.71 22.05
CA SER A 1000 -11.06 20.12 22.46
C SER A 1000 -12.36 20.43 23.23
N VAL A 1001 -13.21 19.43 23.40
CA VAL A 1001 -14.46 19.43 24.15
C VAL A 1001 -14.26 19.11 25.65
N SER A 1002 -13.08 18.59 26.04
CA SER A 1002 -12.86 17.91 27.33
C SER A 1002 -11.94 18.65 28.33
N ASP A 1003 -11.28 19.74 27.91
CA ASP A 1003 -10.42 20.50 28.81
C ASP A 1003 -11.24 21.18 29.91
N ARG A 1004 -10.82 20.97 31.16
CA ARG A 1004 -11.49 21.46 32.38
C ARG A 1004 -11.49 22.99 32.54
N ASP A 1005 -10.88 23.74 31.63
CA ASP A 1005 -10.74 25.20 31.72
C ASP A 1005 -11.70 25.99 30.82
N ASP A 1006 -12.56 25.32 30.02
CA ASP A 1006 -13.54 26.03 29.19
C ASP A 1006 -14.78 26.42 30.00
N ALA A 1007 -15.28 27.63 29.74
CA ALA A 1007 -16.41 28.23 30.44
C ALA A 1007 -17.59 27.25 30.65
N PRO A 1008 -18.10 27.08 31.88
CA PRO A 1008 -19.16 26.11 32.17
C PRO A 1008 -20.40 26.38 31.31
N GLY A 1009 -20.71 25.46 30.39
CA GLY A 1009 -21.92 25.49 29.55
C GLY A 1009 -21.73 25.66 28.03
N ALA A 1010 -20.50 25.74 27.52
CA ALA A 1010 -20.24 25.79 26.07
C ALA A 1010 -20.66 24.49 25.35
N LEU A 1011 -21.35 24.61 24.21
CA LEU A 1011 -21.78 23.51 23.35
C LEU A 1011 -20.82 23.38 22.15
N TYR A 1012 -20.71 22.19 21.55
CA TYR A 1012 -19.70 21.92 20.53
C TYR A 1012 -20.31 21.43 19.22
N VAL A 1013 -19.69 21.83 18.10
CA VAL A 1013 -19.98 21.35 16.75
C VAL A 1013 -18.71 20.73 16.17
N GLN A 1014 -18.78 19.45 15.81
CA GLN A 1014 -17.65 18.73 15.24
C GLN A 1014 -17.53 19.01 13.73
N LYS A 1015 -16.35 19.45 13.27
CA LYS A 1015 -15.96 19.50 11.86
C LYS A 1015 -15.48 18.10 11.41
N PRO A 1016 -15.79 17.66 10.18
CA PRO A 1016 -16.61 18.38 9.21
C PRO A 1016 -18.09 18.34 9.58
N PHE A 1017 -18.77 19.49 9.48
CA PHE A 1017 -20.21 19.59 9.71
C PHE A 1017 -20.94 19.86 8.40
N SER A 1018 -22.21 19.45 8.34
CA SER A 1018 -23.11 19.89 7.28
C SER A 1018 -23.98 21.06 7.74
N PRO A 1019 -24.50 21.90 6.81
CA PRO A 1019 -25.49 22.94 7.13
C PRO A 1019 -26.62 22.43 8.03
N THR A 1020 -27.11 21.22 7.76
CA THR A 1020 -28.19 20.59 8.53
C THR A 1020 -27.77 20.33 9.99
N THR A 1021 -26.61 19.70 10.20
CA THR A 1021 -26.08 19.41 11.55
C THR A 1021 -25.77 20.69 12.34
N LEU A 1022 -25.22 21.71 11.69
CA LEU A 1022 -24.96 23.01 12.32
C LEU A 1022 -26.27 23.65 12.82
N LEU A 1023 -27.31 23.66 11.98
CA LEU A 1023 -28.60 24.24 12.32
C LEU A 1023 -29.29 23.49 13.47
N GLU A 1024 -29.19 22.17 13.51
CA GLU A 1024 -29.69 21.36 14.62
C GLU A 1024 -29.04 21.76 15.95
N LYS A 1025 -27.71 21.93 15.97
CA LYS A 1025 -26.97 22.32 17.19
C LYS A 1025 -27.25 23.75 17.63
N VAL A 1026 -27.35 24.68 16.69
CA VAL A 1026 -27.75 26.07 16.97
C VAL A 1026 -29.15 26.10 17.57
N ARG A 1027 -30.10 25.32 17.05
CA ARG A 1027 -31.46 25.22 17.60
C ARG A 1027 -31.47 24.60 19.00
N GLU A 1028 -30.77 23.48 19.19
CA GLU A 1028 -30.63 22.82 20.49
C GLU A 1028 -30.20 23.83 21.57
N LEU A 1029 -29.20 24.66 21.26
CA LEU A 1029 -28.69 25.63 22.21
C LEU A 1029 -29.66 26.79 22.44
N LEU A 1030 -30.29 27.34 21.40
CA LEU A 1030 -31.23 28.46 21.52
C LEU A 1030 -32.53 28.07 22.26
N GLU A 1031 -32.91 26.80 22.24
CA GLU A 1031 -34.12 26.28 22.92
C GLU A 1031 -33.93 26.02 24.42
N ARG A 1032 -32.68 25.88 24.93
CA ARG A 1032 -32.40 25.76 26.38
C ARG A 1032 -32.79 27.05 27.12
N THR A 1033 -33.55 26.94 28.21
CA THR A 1033 -34.02 28.13 28.97
C THR A 1033 -32.93 28.67 29.90
N PRO A 1034 -32.89 29.99 30.21
CA PRO A 1034 -31.81 30.62 31.00
C PRO A 1034 -31.62 30.08 32.43
N HIS A 1035 -32.59 29.32 32.97
CA HIS A 1035 -32.55 28.83 34.35
C HIS A 1035 -31.67 27.61 34.60
N GLU A 1036 -31.24 26.88 33.56
CA GLU A 1036 -30.42 25.67 33.72
C GLU A 1036 -28.89 25.95 33.77
N HIS A 1037 -28.46 27.16 33.41
CA HIS A 1037 -27.03 27.55 33.42
C HIS A 1037 -26.50 27.92 34.82
N ARG A 1038 -27.38 28.15 35.82
CA ARG A 1038 -26.97 28.55 37.18
C ARG A 1038 -26.82 27.40 38.17
N ALA A 1039 -27.10 26.15 37.78
CA ALA A 1039 -27.19 25.02 38.71
C ALA A 1039 -26.22 23.86 38.41
N ARG A 1040 -25.21 24.04 37.55
CA ARG A 1040 -24.15 23.05 37.30
C ARG A 1040 -22.76 23.64 37.52
#